data_AF-A0A6A6J1S7-F1
#
_entry.id   AF-A0A6A6J1S7-F1
#
_cell.length_a   1.000
_cell.length_b   1.000
_cell.length_c   1.000
_cell.angle_alpha   90.00
_cell.angle_beta   90.00
_cell.angle_gamma   90.00
#
_symmetry.space_group_name_H-M   'P 1'
#
loop_
_entity.id
_entity.type
_entity.pdbx_description
1 polymer ?
#
loop_
_entity_poly.entity_id
_entity_poly.type
_entity_poly.pdbx_seq_one_letter_code
_entity_poly.pdbx_strand_id
1 'polypeptide(L)'
;MIQPGLERIGLLLKNVQFPWKAIHVAGTNGKGSICAFASALLTRRCVRNGRFTSPHLIDRWDCITINDKPVSERQFRKIEDHFIQLNQREHINASEFELLTATAFQLFNEAKVDVGVVEVGMGGKLDATNILNNQVVSVISKIARDHQNFLGNTLEEIALHKAGILRPSVPYIVNPINEWNVHDAIDDYAAEIGAGPRILPETEELRENLYSTKDWHKFATGLRPFQRDNAVLAFLAVLEVLKSMNESTRKSTSLLSGLRNKVFPGRLQRSYVRQVFGASNNRRILIDGAHNPDAAEALNDFVRPPSTSKRNFDGAGSLSRGRPITWVLAMTDGKDARRYLARLLRPGDNVVTTTFGPVDGMPWVRPMDPKELLKIALESIPEITGLYVPTAGTFRALCAAKYLTGLGQDHPIVLTGSLYLVGDFLREKRQLTEDGYTMNINWVDREERNRVNNFLSNKLPDVDRIPADSPVTAVGESREEEEARKLLEEIEKLNREMQFLDLEEKRLTQTRSFQPDHPVPAAPVPLPSTPSPEPNSKATSPKQKFFEEFENIRKQLANLPSTPLPPTESAEPDNNLRDLVKTVPPRPDVEAILKQEEKPRIRAHYARSDPKETPINRTFRLAHSDGELPSKVRRVLLKDQAEVDVRKLQPLKIRKHQAKAEDDEDEEPRSYLRKAYSNAK
;
A
#
# COMPACT_ATOMS: atom_id res chain seq x y z
N MET A 1 -9.89 -18.86 -10.71
CA MET A 1 -8.46 -19.18 -10.49
C MET A 1 -7.64 -18.11 -11.21
N ILE A 2 -6.66 -17.48 -10.58
CA ILE A 2 -5.81 -16.47 -11.24
C ILE A 2 -4.89 -17.21 -12.21
N GLN A 3 -4.96 -16.86 -13.50
CA GLN A 3 -4.06 -17.40 -14.54
C GLN A 3 -3.05 -16.31 -14.92
N PRO A 4 -1.78 -16.42 -14.50
CA PRO A 4 -0.74 -15.45 -14.88
C PRO A 4 -0.57 -15.38 -16.40
N GLY A 5 -0.25 -14.20 -16.95
CA GLY A 5 -0.01 -14.00 -18.38
C GLY A 5 -0.16 -12.53 -18.80
N LEU A 6 0.46 -12.15 -19.92
CA LEU A 6 0.42 -10.77 -20.44
C LEU A 6 -0.47 -10.62 -21.68
N GLU A 7 -0.96 -11.71 -22.24
CA GLU A 7 -1.74 -11.72 -23.49
C GLU A 7 -3.06 -10.95 -23.34
N ARG A 8 -3.83 -11.24 -22.29
CA ARG A 8 -5.15 -10.62 -22.07
C ARG A 8 -5.06 -9.12 -21.79
N ILE A 9 -4.12 -8.69 -20.95
CA ILE A 9 -3.88 -7.26 -20.73
C ILE A 9 -3.38 -6.57 -22.00
N GLY A 10 -2.57 -7.26 -22.82
CA GLY A 10 -2.14 -6.78 -24.13
C GLY A 10 -3.32 -6.58 -25.08
N LEU A 11 -4.32 -7.46 -25.06
CA LEU A 11 -5.57 -7.29 -25.83
C LEU A 11 -6.41 -6.11 -25.34
N LEU A 12 -6.56 -5.94 -24.02
CA LEU A 12 -7.28 -4.79 -23.46
C LEU A 12 -6.62 -3.45 -23.83
N LEU A 13 -5.29 -3.40 -23.82
CA LEU A 13 -4.51 -2.19 -24.04
C LEU A 13 -3.97 -2.05 -25.47
N LYS A 14 -4.45 -2.88 -26.42
CA LYS A 14 -3.94 -2.93 -27.80
C LYS A 14 -3.86 -1.56 -28.48
N ASN A 15 -4.81 -0.67 -28.19
CA ASN A 15 -4.91 0.67 -28.77
C ASN A 15 -4.57 1.79 -27.77
N VAL A 16 -3.98 1.46 -26.62
CA VAL A 16 -3.65 2.42 -25.56
C VAL A 16 -2.15 2.66 -25.58
N GLN A 17 -1.76 3.91 -25.80
CA GLN A 17 -0.36 4.34 -25.70
C GLN A 17 -0.04 4.81 -24.29
N PHE A 18 1.24 4.77 -23.89
CA PHE A 18 1.70 5.26 -22.59
C PHE A 18 2.69 6.44 -22.80
N PRO A 19 2.19 7.67 -23.09
CA PRO A 19 3.05 8.82 -23.39
C PRO A 19 3.82 9.36 -22.17
N TRP A 20 3.50 8.88 -20.98
CA TRP A 20 4.15 9.20 -19.71
C TRP A 20 5.37 8.32 -19.46
N LYS A 21 6.18 8.68 -18.46
CA LYS A 21 7.32 7.89 -17.98
C LYS A 21 6.92 7.02 -16.79
N ALA A 22 7.48 5.82 -16.64
CA ALA A 22 7.10 4.94 -15.53
C ALA A 22 8.21 4.73 -14.48
N ILE A 23 7.84 4.77 -13.20
CA ILE A 23 8.55 4.12 -12.09
C ILE A 23 7.80 2.83 -11.81
N HIS A 24 8.44 1.67 -12.00
CA HIS A 24 7.78 0.38 -11.77
C HIS A 24 8.34 -0.31 -10.53
N VAL A 25 7.48 -0.69 -9.60
CA VAL A 25 7.89 -1.15 -8.26
C VAL A 25 7.37 -2.57 -8.00
N ALA A 26 8.29 -3.52 -7.91
CA ALA A 26 8.04 -4.90 -7.46
C ALA A 26 8.63 -5.15 -6.07
N GLY A 27 8.32 -6.31 -5.49
CA GLY A 27 8.78 -6.68 -4.15
C GLY A 27 7.72 -7.43 -3.33
N THR A 28 8.08 -7.89 -2.14
CA THR A 28 7.12 -8.50 -1.21
C THR A 28 6.55 -7.43 -0.29
N ASN A 29 7.41 -6.74 0.46
CA ASN A 29 7.02 -5.72 1.43
C ASN A 29 7.56 -4.33 1.04
N GLY A 30 6.77 -3.27 1.27
CA GLY A 30 7.20 -1.88 1.08
C GLY A 30 6.86 -1.23 -0.27
N LYS A 31 6.38 -2.00 -1.26
CA LYS A 31 5.98 -1.50 -2.59
C LYS A 31 5.07 -0.27 -2.55
N GLY A 32 3.89 -0.39 -1.92
CA GLY A 32 2.97 0.74 -1.75
C GLY A 32 3.57 1.94 -1.01
N SER A 33 4.44 1.73 -0.01
CA SER A 33 5.14 2.83 0.67
C SER A 33 6.10 3.55 -0.28
N ILE A 34 6.91 2.82 -1.05
CA ILE A 34 7.82 3.38 -2.06
C ILE A 34 7.02 4.19 -3.08
N CYS A 35 5.91 3.63 -3.60
CA CYS A 35 5.05 4.33 -4.55
C CYS A 35 4.48 5.62 -3.96
N ALA A 36 4.01 5.57 -2.71
CA ALA A 36 3.43 6.73 -2.02
C ALA A 36 4.47 7.80 -1.69
N PHE A 37 5.73 7.44 -1.39
CA PHE A 37 6.84 8.39 -1.25
C PHE A 37 7.20 9.01 -2.61
N ALA A 38 7.33 8.21 -3.67
CA ALA A 38 7.69 8.69 -5.00
C ALA A 38 6.64 9.67 -5.55
N SER A 39 5.36 9.33 -5.46
CA SER A 39 4.25 10.21 -5.85
C SER A 39 4.24 11.51 -5.03
N ALA A 40 4.57 11.46 -3.74
CA ALA A 40 4.69 12.66 -2.91
C ALA A 40 5.82 13.58 -3.34
N LEU A 41 6.99 13.00 -3.62
CA LEU A 41 8.16 13.76 -4.06
C LEU A 41 7.91 14.42 -5.42
N LEU A 42 7.31 13.70 -6.37
CA LEU A 42 6.92 14.21 -7.69
C LEU A 42 5.88 15.33 -7.57
N THR A 43 4.84 15.12 -6.75
CA THR A 43 3.79 16.13 -6.50
C THR A 43 4.38 17.42 -5.92
N ARG A 44 5.32 17.31 -4.98
CA ARG A 44 6.03 18.47 -4.40
C ARG A 44 6.97 19.15 -5.39
N ARG A 45 7.40 18.45 -6.44
CA ARG A 45 8.14 19.00 -7.57
C ARG A 45 7.23 19.54 -8.67
N CYS A 46 5.92 19.56 -8.45
CA CYS A 46 4.93 19.99 -9.43
C CYS A 46 4.99 19.16 -10.73
N VAL A 47 5.55 17.94 -10.68
CA VAL A 47 5.49 16.97 -11.78
C VAL A 47 4.15 16.27 -11.70
N ARG A 48 3.37 16.33 -12.79
CA ARG A 48 2.05 15.74 -12.82
C ARG A 48 2.21 14.23 -12.81
N ASN A 49 1.73 13.56 -11.78
CA ASN A 49 1.96 12.14 -11.63
C ASN A 49 0.67 11.37 -11.35
N GLY A 50 0.61 10.15 -11.87
CA GLY A 50 -0.36 9.14 -11.52
C GLY A 50 0.29 8.09 -10.64
N ARG A 51 -0.39 7.60 -9.61
CA ARG A 51 0.06 6.47 -8.81
C ARG A 51 -0.99 5.38 -8.81
N PHE A 52 -0.57 4.16 -9.13
CA PHE A 52 -1.40 2.95 -9.11
C PHE A 52 -0.79 1.97 -8.09
N THR A 53 -1.57 1.66 -7.05
CA THR A 53 -1.19 0.76 -5.95
C THR A 53 -2.19 -0.37 -5.79
N SER A 54 -1.82 -1.48 -5.17
CA SER A 54 -2.78 -2.56 -4.89
C SER A 54 -2.45 -3.32 -3.59
N PRO A 55 -3.46 -3.90 -2.90
CA PRO A 55 -4.91 -3.70 -3.14
C PRO A 55 -5.35 -2.26 -2.82
N HIS A 56 -6.60 -1.93 -3.16
CA HIS A 56 -7.26 -0.71 -2.65
C HIS A 56 -7.41 -0.80 -1.12
N LEU A 57 -7.57 0.34 -0.44
CA LEU A 57 -7.67 0.36 1.02
C LEU A 57 -9.12 0.59 1.49
N ILE A 58 -9.69 1.73 1.17
CA ILE A 58 -11.03 2.17 1.57
C ILE A 58 -12.03 1.92 0.44
N ASP A 59 -11.77 2.47 -0.74
CA ASP A 59 -12.65 2.35 -1.90
C ASP A 59 -11.85 1.87 -3.11
N ARG A 60 -12.48 1.14 -4.02
CA ARG A 60 -11.79 0.56 -5.19
C ARG A 60 -11.01 1.58 -6.02
N TRP A 61 -11.50 2.82 -6.12
CA TRP A 61 -10.83 3.90 -6.87
C TRP A 61 -9.67 4.56 -6.11
N ASP A 62 -9.52 4.36 -4.79
CA ASP A 62 -8.45 4.98 -4.01
C ASP A 62 -7.05 4.42 -4.32
N CYS A 63 -7.03 3.28 -5.00
CA CYS A 63 -5.84 2.63 -5.47
C CYS A 63 -5.19 3.38 -6.65
N ILE A 64 -5.92 4.30 -7.28
CA ILE A 64 -5.47 5.17 -8.37
C ILE A 64 -5.55 6.61 -7.91
N THR A 65 -4.42 7.31 -7.92
CA THR A 65 -4.36 8.72 -7.54
C THR A 65 -3.68 9.56 -8.61
N ILE A 66 -4.11 10.82 -8.76
CA ILE A 66 -3.46 11.84 -9.58
C ILE A 66 -2.98 12.94 -8.63
N ASN A 67 -1.67 13.23 -8.63
CA ASN A 67 -1.04 14.18 -7.72
C ASN A 67 -1.41 13.92 -6.25
N ASP A 68 -1.25 12.67 -5.81
CA ASP A 68 -1.58 12.16 -4.46
C ASP A 68 -3.08 12.23 -4.07
N LYS A 69 -4.00 12.57 -4.99
CA LYS A 69 -5.44 12.59 -4.72
C LYS A 69 -6.14 11.42 -5.43
N PRO A 70 -6.95 10.61 -4.74
CA PRO A 70 -7.81 9.60 -5.37
C PRO A 70 -8.59 10.17 -6.55
N VAL A 71 -8.69 9.39 -7.63
CA VAL A 71 -9.61 9.72 -8.74
C VAL A 71 -11.05 9.68 -8.24
N SER A 72 -11.94 10.43 -8.90
CA SER A 72 -13.36 10.37 -8.55
C SER A 72 -13.96 9.02 -8.93
N GLU A 73 -14.90 8.52 -8.13
CA GLU A 73 -15.65 7.30 -8.44
C GLU A 73 -16.27 7.36 -9.83
N ARG A 74 -16.89 8.49 -10.21
CA ARG A 74 -17.49 8.67 -11.53
C ARG A 74 -16.49 8.49 -12.67
N GLN A 75 -15.29 9.06 -12.56
CA GLN A 75 -14.26 8.90 -13.58
C GLN A 75 -13.74 7.46 -13.61
N PHE A 76 -13.51 6.87 -12.44
CA PHE A 76 -13.09 5.48 -12.33
C PHE A 76 -14.08 4.52 -12.99
N ARG A 77 -15.35 4.56 -12.58
CA ARG A 77 -16.41 3.69 -13.11
C ARG A 77 -16.58 3.85 -14.62
N LYS A 78 -16.58 5.09 -15.12
CA LYS A 78 -16.68 5.36 -16.57
C LYS A 78 -15.59 4.62 -17.37
N ILE A 79 -14.36 4.64 -16.89
CA ILE A 79 -13.22 4.00 -17.58
C ILE A 79 -13.20 2.49 -17.35
N GLU A 80 -13.55 2.04 -16.14
CA GLU A 80 -13.67 0.62 -15.82
C GLU A 80 -14.76 -0.04 -16.69
N ASP A 81 -15.94 0.58 -16.79
CA ASP A 81 -17.06 0.10 -17.60
C ASP A 81 -16.66 -0.06 -19.08
N HIS A 82 -15.84 0.84 -19.60
CA HIS A 82 -15.31 0.73 -20.96
C HIS A 82 -14.50 -0.58 -21.14
N PHE A 83 -13.59 -0.89 -20.21
CA PHE A 83 -12.78 -2.11 -20.28
C PHE A 83 -13.59 -3.37 -19.96
N ILE A 84 -14.59 -3.30 -19.08
CA ILE A 84 -15.54 -4.41 -18.85
C ILE A 84 -16.29 -4.74 -20.14
N GLN A 85 -16.85 -3.72 -20.81
CA GLN A 85 -17.56 -3.92 -22.08
C GLN A 85 -16.64 -4.44 -23.18
N LEU A 86 -15.41 -3.92 -23.26
CA LEU A 86 -14.41 -4.42 -24.20
C LEU A 86 -14.06 -5.90 -23.93
N ASN A 87 -13.83 -6.25 -22.66
CA ASN A 87 -13.53 -7.61 -22.23
C ASN A 87 -14.65 -8.59 -22.61
N GLN A 88 -15.92 -8.17 -22.44
CA GLN A 88 -17.09 -8.96 -22.81
C GLN A 88 -17.23 -9.09 -24.33
N ARG A 89 -17.15 -7.97 -25.07
CA ARG A 89 -17.33 -7.93 -26.53
C ARG A 89 -16.27 -8.75 -27.27
N GLU A 90 -15.03 -8.68 -26.82
CA GLU A 90 -13.89 -9.36 -27.46
C GLU A 90 -13.57 -10.73 -26.83
N HIS A 91 -14.39 -11.19 -25.86
CA HIS A 91 -14.22 -12.47 -25.15
C HIS A 91 -12.81 -12.69 -24.58
N ILE A 92 -12.18 -11.63 -24.05
CA ILE A 92 -10.78 -11.66 -23.58
C ILE A 92 -10.63 -12.49 -22.29
N ASN A 93 -11.69 -12.60 -21.48
CA ASN A 93 -11.68 -13.25 -20.17
C ASN A 93 -10.60 -12.67 -19.23
N ALA A 94 -10.39 -11.36 -19.29
CA ALA A 94 -9.47 -10.64 -18.42
C ALA A 94 -9.90 -10.76 -16.95
N SER A 95 -8.91 -10.90 -16.08
CA SER A 95 -9.08 -10.86 -14.63
C SER A 95 -9.38 -9.44 -14.15
N GLU A 96 -9.94 -9.35 -12.95
CA GLU A 96 -10.21 -8.08 -12.26
C GLU A 96 -8.97 -7.18 -12.13
N PHE A 97 -7.79 -7.77 -11.90
CA PHE A 97 -6.55 -7.00 -11.81
C PHE A 97 -6.09 -6.48 -13.18
N GLU A 98 -6.31 -7.22 -14.27
CA GLU A 98 -6.03 -6.76 -15.63
C GLU A 98 -6.96 -5.60 -16.02
N LEU A 99 -8.26 -5.72 -15.71
CA LEU A 99 -9.24 -4.64 -15.91
C LEU A 99 -8.87 -3.38 -15.11
N LEU A 100 -8.49 -3.55 -13.84
CA LEU A 100 -8.05 -2.45 -12.98
C LEU A 100 -6.76 -1.79 -13.50
N THR A 101 -5.80 -2.58 -13.98
CA THR A 101 -4.56 -2.08 -14.57
C THR A 101 -4.84 -1.26 -15.83
N ALA A 102 -5.70 -1.77 -16.72
CA ALA A 102 -6.09 -1.05 -17.92
C ALA A 102 -6.80 0.28 -17.58
N THR A 103 -7.69 0.23 -16.59
CA THR A 103 -8.40 1.41 -16.06
C THR A 103 -7.42 2.45 -15.53
N ALA A 104 -6.42 2.05 -14.73
CA ALA A 104 -5.41 2.95 -14.18
C ALA A 104 -4.60 3.64 -15.28
N PHE A 105 -4.12 2.89 -16.28
CA PHE A 105 -3.30 3.46 -17.35
C PHE A 105 -4.10 4.41 -18.25
N GLN A 106 -5.36 4.09 -18.52
CA GLN A 106 -6.23 4.99 -19.26
C GLN A 106 -6.54 6.27 -18.46
N LEU A 107 -6.75 6.18 -17.14
CA LEU A 107 -6.92 7.36 -16.29
C LEU A 107 -5.67 8.24 -16.26
N PHE A 108 -4.47 7.65 -16.29
CA PHE A 108 -3.22 8.39 -16.41
C PHE A 108 -3.13 9.16 -17.73
N ASN A 109 -3.58 8.55 -18.83
CA ASN A 109 -3.65 9.18 -20.14
C ASN A 109 -4.66 10.34 -20.18
N GLU A 110 -5.89 10.13 -19.69
CA GLU A 110 -6.91 11.18 -19.62
C GLU A 110 -6.45 12.34 -18.73
N ALA A 111 -5.79 12.01 -17.63
CA ALA A 111 -5.18 12.97 -16.74
C ALA A 111 -3.86 13.54 -17.26
N LYS A 112 -3.38 13.18 -18.45
CA LYS A 112 -2.13 13.68 -19.06
C LYS A 112 -0.98 13.77 -18.05
N VAL A 113 -0.76 12.70 -17.28
CA VAL A 113 0.34 12.67 -16.32
C VAL A 113 1.67 12.67 -17.07
N ASP A 114 2.71 13.22 -16.45
CA ASP A 114 4.09 13.15 -16.95
C ASP A 114 4.73 11.83 -16.50
N VAL A 115 4.37 11.36 -15.30
CA VAL A 115 4.98 10.19 -14.66
C VAL A 115 3.92 9.27 -14.04
N GLY A 116 3.93 7.99 -14.38
CA GLY A 116 3.19 6.92 -13.70
C GLY A 116 4.08 6.23 -12.66
N VAL A 117 3.61 6.12 -11.42
CA VAL A 117 4.23 5.34 -10.34
C VAL A 117 3.39 4.09 -10.12
N VAL A 118 3.90 2.94 -10.57
CA VAL A 118 3.11 1.72 -10.73
C VAL A 118 3.63 0.63 -9.81
N GLU A 119 2.78 0.16 -8.91
CA GLU A 119 3.02 -1.01 -8.07
C GLU A 119 2.60 -2.29 -8.81
N VAL A 120 3.47 -3.29 -8.78
CA VAL A 120 3.14 -4.66 -9.20
C VAL A 120 2.14 -5.28 -8.23
N GLY A 121 1.10 -5.94 -8.76
CA GLY A 121 0.11 -6.65 -7.96
C GLY A 121 0.67 -7.91 -7.32
N MET A 122 1.06 -8.89 -8.14
CA MET A 122 1.65 -10.15 -7.67
C MET A 122 2.84 -10.56 -8.52
N GLY A 123 3.94 -10.91 -7.86
CA GLY A 123 5.13 -11.37 -8.57
C GLY A 123 5.84 -10.22 -9.30
N GLY A 124 5.73 -10.17 -10.63
CA GLY A 124 6.47 -9.25 -11.51
C GLY A 124 6.41 -9.67 -12.98
N LYS A 125 7.11 -10.75 -13.36
CA LYS A 125 7.23 -11.28 -14.73
C LYS A 125 5.91 -11.34 -15.49
N LEU A 126 4.89 -11.93 -14.88
CA LEU A 126 3.56 -12.16 -15.49
C LEU A 126 2.47 -11.26 -14.91
N ASP A 127 2.86 -10.22 -14.17
CA ASP A 127 1.92 -9.26 -13.61
C ASP A 127 1.38 -8.34 -14.71
N ALA A 128 0.09 -8.00 -14.68
CA ALA A 128 -0.54 -7.17 -15.70
C ALA A 128 0.18 -5.82 -15.91
N THR A 129 0.77 -5.26 -14.85
CA THR A 129 1.53 -4.00 -14.94
C THR A 129 2.85 -4.14 -15.71
N ASN A 130 3.34 -5.36 -15.93
CA ASN A 130 4.55 -5.63 -16.70
C ASN A 130 4.37 -5.48 -18.21
N ILE A 131 3.17 -5.09 -18.68
CA ILE A 131 2.95 -4.62 -20.06
C ILE A 131 3.67 -3.29 -20.35
N LEU A 132 4.12 -2.59 -19.30
CA LEU A 132 4.86 -1.34 -19.43
C LEU A 132 6.19 -1.53 -20.19
N ASN A 133 6.45 -0.58 -21.09
CA ASN A 133 7.66 -0.51 -21.91
C ASN A 133 8.31 0.90 -21.91
N ASN A 134 7.73 1.83 -21.14
CA ASN A 134 8.10 3.24 -21.00
C ASN A 134 8.75 3.54 -19.62
N GLN A 135 9.33 2.52 -18.99
CA GLN A 135 9.93 2.63 -17.66
C GLN A 135 11.25 3.37 -17.71
N VAL A 136 11.42 4.32 -16.78
CA VAL A 136 12.68 5.04 -16.56
C VAL A 136 13.51 4.34 -15.49
N VAL A 137 12.86 3.67 -14.54
CA VAL A 137 13.54 2.94 -13.47
C VAL A 137 12.63 1.84 -12.91
N SER A 138 13.22 0.68 -12.66
CA SER A 138 12.57 -0.44 -11.97
C SER A 138 13.09 -0.56 -10.53
N VAL A 139 12.20 -0.75 -9.56
CA VAL A 139 12.54 -0.83 -8.13
C VAL A 139 12.10 -2.17 -7.57
N ILE A 140 13.03 -2.92 -6.97
CA ILE A 140 12.75 -4.14 -6.23
C ILE A 140 12.86 -3.85 -4.73
N SER A 141 11.74 -3.86 -4.03
CA SER A 141 11.67 -3.66 -2.57
C SER A 141 12.13 -4.90 -1.80
N LYS A 142 11.87 -4.98 -0.48
CA LYS A 142 12.23 -6.17 0.32
C LYS A 142 11.51 -7.41 -0.22
N ILE A 143 12.29 -8.44 -0.52
CA ILE A 143 11.87 -9.80 -0.85
C ILE A 143 11.73 -10.61 0.44
N ALA A 144 10.59 -11.28 0.55
CA ALA A 144 10.24 -12.17 1.62
C ALA A 144 9.31 -13.26 1.08
N ARG A 145 9.16 -14.34 1.83
CA ARG A 145 8.24 -15.43 1.45
C ARG A 145 6.80 -14.95 1.52
N ASP A 146 6.16 -14.91 0.35
CA ASP A 146 4.73 -14.66 0.22
C ASP A 146 4.25 -15.21 -1.14
N HIS A 147 2.98 -15.59 -1.23
CA HIS A 147 2.38 -16.14 -2.46
C HIS A 147 3.14 -17.36 -3.04
N GLN A 148 3.66 -18.23 -2.15
CA GLN A 148 4.53 -19.35 -2.54
C GLN A 148 3.90 -20.30 -3.57
N ASN A 149 2.58 -20.46 -3.54
CA ASN A 149 1.84 -21.27 -4.51
C ASN A 149 2.00 -20.79 -5.97
N PHE A 150 2.35 -19.52 -6.18
CA PHE A 150 2.54 -18.92 -7.50
C PHE A 150 3.99 -18.58 -7.81
N LEU A 151 4.76 -18.19 -6.78
CA LEU A 151 6.09 -17.58 -6.97
C LEU A 151 7.26 -18.51 -6.64
N GLY A 152 6.98 -19.71 -6.12
CA GLY A 152 7.99 -20.65 -5.65
C GLY A 152 8.19 -20.64 -4.14
N ASN A 153 9.03 -21.55 -3.66
CA ASN A 153 9.26 -21.82 -2.25
C ASN A 153 10.57 -21.22 -1.71
N THR A 154 11.44 -20.74 -2.58
CA THR A 154 12.72 -20.12 -2.21
C THR A 154 12.69 -18.61 -2.42
N LEU A 155 13.61 -17.89 -1.76
CA LEU A 155 13.68 -16.44 -1.93
C LEU A 155 14.19 -16.07 -3.32
N GLU A 156 15.03 -16.91 -3.90
CA GLU A 156 15.62 -16.83 -5.23
C GLU A 156 14.54 -16.96 -6.32
N GLU A 157 13.64 -17.93 -6.21
CA GLU A 157 12.50 -18.10 -7.13
C GLU A 157 11.58 -16.87 -7.09
N ILE A 158 11.27 -16.40 -5.88
CA ILE A 158 10.45 -15.19 -5.68
C ILE A 158 11.17 -13.96 -6.23
N ALA A 159 12.48 -13.86 -6.04
CA ALA A 159 13.31 -12.77 -6.54
C ALA A 159 13.34 -12.74 -8.07
N LEU A 160 13.55 -13.88 -8.73
CA LEU A 160 13.54 -13.98 -10.20
C LEU A 160 12.19 -13.57 -10.78
N HIS A 161 11.07 -14.03 -10.20
CA HIS A 161 9.76 -13.61 -10.67
C HIS A 161 9.54 -12.10 -10.51
N LYS A 162 10.09 -11.47 -9.46
CA LYS A 162 10.04 -10.02 -9.26
C LYS A 162 11.01 -9.27 -10.18
N ALA A 163 12.17 -9.84 -10.45
CA ALA A 163 13.17 -9.30 -11.36
C ALA A 163 12.65 -9.20 -12.81
N GLY A 164 11.62 -9.98 -13.17
CA GLY A 164 10.97 -9.90 -14.49
C GLY A 164 10.38 -8.52 -14.88
N ILE A 165 10.37 -7.54 -13.98
CA ILE A 165 10.03 -6.14 -14.31
C ILE A 165 11.21 -5.30 -14.78
N LEU A 166 12.44 -5.82 -14.71
CA LEU A 166 13.61 -5.14 -15.24
C LEU A 166 13.52 -5.06 -16.77
N ARG A 167 14.24 -4.10 -17.34
CA ARG A 167 14.26 -3.85 -18.79
C ARG A 167 15.69 -3.60 -19.27
N PRO A 168 16.03 -4.02 -20.50
CA PRO A 168 17.34 -3.73 -21.09
C PRO A 168 17.62 -2.22 -21.07
N SER A 169 18.83 -1.85 -20.67
CA SER A 169 19.32 -0.47 -20.59
C SER A 169 18.50 0.48 -19.70
N VAL A 170 17.58 -0.05 -18.88
CA VAL A 170 16.83 0.72 -17.90
C VAL A 170 17.49 0.54 -16.52
N PRO A 171 17.78 1.63 -15.79
CA PRO A 171 18.31 1.56 -14.44
C PRO A 171 17.40 0.78 -13.49
N TYR A 172 17.99 0.10 -12.51
CA TYR A 172 17.25 -0.60 -11.48
C TYR A 172 17.82 -0.37 -10.08
N ILE A 173 16.94 -0.40 -9.07
CA ILE A 173 17.29 -0.24 -7.66
C ILE A 173 16.79 -1.47 -6.91
N VAL A 174 17.64 -2.07 -6.07
CA VAL A 174 17.27 -3.20 -5.20
C VAL A 174 17.44 -2.78 -3.74
N ASN A 175 16.48 -3.11 -2.88
CA ASN A 175 16.59 -2.84 -1.45
C ASN A 175 17.83 -3.56 -0.87
N PRO A 176 18.77 -2.84 -0.22
CA PRO A 176 20.04 -3.40 0.24
C PRO A 176 19.85 -4.43 1.36
N ILE A 177 18.74 -4.37 2.10
CA ILE A 177 18.44 -5.29 3.21
C ILE A 177 18.03 -6.71 2.75
N ASN A 178 17.91 -6.93 1.45
CA ASN A 178 17.71 -8.27 0.90
C ASN A 178 18.91 -9.18 1.18
N GLU A 179 18.67 -10.48 1.32
CA GLU A 179 19.73 -11.47 1.49
C GLU A 179 20.63 -11.55 0.24
N TRP A 180 21.88 -12.00 0.41
CA TRP A 180 22.86 -12.08 -0.67
C TRP A 180 22.37 -12.90 -1.88
N ASN A 181 21.69 -14.03 -1.63
CA ASN A 181 21.13 -14.90 -2.67
C ASN A 181 20.00 -14.22 -3.48
N VAL A 182 19.27 -13.29 -2.87
CA VAL A 182 18.28 -12.45 -3.56
C VAL A 182 18.98 -11.44 -4.48
N HIS A 183 20.06 -10.81 -4.00
CA HIS A 183 20.85 -9.90 -4.82
C HIS A 183 21.46 -10.62 -6.01
N ASP A 184 22.15 -11.75 -5.78
CA ASP A 184 22.75 -12.57 -6.83
C ASP A 184 21.72 -12.98 -7.90
N ALA A 185 20.54 -13.45 -7.47
CA ALA A 185 19.48 -13.85 -8.41
C ALA A 185 18.98 -12.68 -9.28
N ILE A 186 18.87 -11.48 -8.72
CA ILE A 186 18.43 -10.28 -9.45
C ILE A 186 19.54 -9.76 -10.37
N ASP A 187 20.79 -9.74 -9.90
CA ASP A 187 21.92 -9.22 -10.65
C ASP A 187 22.32 -10.15 -11.81
N ASP A 188 22.28 -11.48 -11.60
CA ASP A 188 22.43 -12.48 -12.66
C ASP A 188 21.40 -12.23 -13.78
N TYR A 189 20.13 -12.09 -13.39
CA TYR A 189 19.05 -11.82 -14.36
C TYR A 189 19.23 -10.48 -15.06
N ALA A 190 19.60 -9.43 -14.31
CA ALA A 190 19.85 -8.12 -14.87
C ALA A 190 20.98 -8.13 -15.91
N ALA A 191 22.08 -8.84 -15.61
CA ALA A 191 23.19 -9.02 -16.54
C ALA A 191 22.75 -9.76 -17.81
N GLU A 192 21.96 -10.82 -17.66
CA GLU A 192 21.47 -11.62 -18.79
C GLU A 192 20.61 -10.81 -19.76
N ILE A 193 19.70 -9.98 -19.26
CA ILE A 193 18.82 -9.17 -20.12
C ILE A 193 19.45 -7.82 -20.53
N GLY A 194 20.66 -7.52 -20.04
CA GLY A 194 21.33 -6.23 -20.25
C GLY A 194 20.63 -5.05 -19.55
N ALA A 195 19.97 -5.28 -18.41
CA ALA A 195 19.39 -4.22 -17.59
C ALA A 195 20.47 -3.44 -16.84
N GLY A 196 20.18 -2.17 -16.54
CA GLY A 196 21.07 -1.32 -15.76
C GLY A 196 21.32 0.05 -16.37
N PRO A 197 22.13 0.88 -15.68
CA PRO A 197 22.98 0.51 -14.53
C PRO A 197 22.21 0.20 -13.25
N ARG A 198 22.79 -0.64 -12.38
CA ARG A 198 22.31 -0.82 -11.01
C ARG A 198 22.61 0.43 -10.19
N ILE A 199 21.59 0.98 -9.55
CA ILE A 199 21.72 2.12 -8.65
C ILE A 199 21.81 1.61 -7.21
N LEU A 200 22.93 1.93 -6.55
CA LEU A 200 23.17 1.52 -5.17
C LEU A 200 22.67 2.59 -4.18
N PRO A 201 21.86 2.22 -3.17
CA PRO A 201 21.34 3.15 -2.16
C PRO A 201 22.32 3.48 -1.03
N GLU A 202 23.60 3.13 -1.18
CA GLU A 202 24.66 3.33 -0.18
C GLU A 202 25.95 3.86 -0.82
N THR A 203 25.84 4.75 -1.81
CA THR A 203 27.01 5.41 -2.39
C THR A 203 27.53 6.54 -1.49
N GLU A 204 28.83 6.85 -1.60
CA GLU A 204 29.42 8.01 -0.92
C GLU A 204 28.71 9.31 -1.33
N GLU A 205 28.36 9.43 -2.61
CA GLU A 205 27.57 10.55 -3.13
C GLU A 205 26.23 10.70 -2.40
N LEU A 206 25.49 9.60 -2.16
CA LEU A 206 24.23 9.65 -1.41
C LEU A 206 24.47 10.01 0.05
N ARG A 207 25.57 9.54 0.64
CA ARG A 207 25.95 9.89 2.01
C ARG A 207 26.21 11.38 2.17
N GLU A 208 26.93 11.99 1.24
CA GLU A 208 27.18 13.42 1.20
C GLU A 208 25.92 14.22 0.87
N ASN A 209 25.16 13.81 -0.15
CA ASN A 209 24.06 14.61 -0.70
C ASN A 209 22.73 14.42 0.01
N LEU A 210 22.48 13.27 0.65
CA LEU A 210 21.23 12.96 1.34
C LEU A 210 21.46 12.76 2.83
N TYR A 211 22.22 11.74 3.23
CA TYR A 211 22.27 11.32 4.64
C TYR A 211 22.87 12.39 5.57
N SER A 212 23.76 13.24 5.07
CA SER A 212 24.37 14.35 5.81
C SER A 212 23.49 15.60 5.89
N THR A 213 22.33 15.62 5.23
CA THR A 213 21.47 16.81 5.17
C THR A 213 20.56 16.94 6.38
N LYS A 214 20.36 18.19 6.83
CA LYS A 214 19.38 18.50 7.90
C LYS A 214 17.95 18.07 7.51
N ASP A 215 17.60 18.15 6.23
CA ASP A 215 16.29 17.74 5.73
C ASP A 215 16.07 16.23 5.85
N TRP A 216 17.07 15.41 5.48
CA TRP A 216 17.03 13.97 5.72
C TRP A 216 16.88 13.66 7.21
N HIS A 217 17.73 14.23 8.07
CA HIS A 217 17.64 13.97 9.50
C HIS A 217 16.25 14.32 10.03
N LYS A 218 15.70 15.49 9.69
CA LYS A 218 14.34 15.90 10.11
C LYS A 218 13.24 14.97 9.59
N PHE A 219 13.38 14.43 8.38
CA PHE A 219 12.42 13.52 7.78
C PHE A 219 12.51 12.10 8.36
N ALA A 220 13.73 11.58 8.51
CA ALA A 220 14.01 10.26 9.09
C ALA A 220 13.70 10.18 10.59
N THR A 221 13.70 11.34 11.27
CA THR A 221 13.19 11.59 12.63
C THR A 221 11.68 11.34 12.64
N GLY A 222 11.30 10.07 12.88
CA GLY A 222 9.91 9.61 12.92
C GLY A 222 9.65 8.33 12.12
N LEU A 223 10.54 7.99 11.18
CA LEU A 223 10.47 6.77 10.39
C LEU A 223 11.28 5.65 11.03
N ARG A 224 10.79 4.41 10.92
CA ARG A 224 11.56 3.20 11.23
C ARG A 224 12.54 2.86 10.10
N PRO A 225 13.58 2.05 10.38
CA PRO A 225 14.57 1.64 9.38
C PRO A 225 13.94 1.23 8.04
N PHE A 226 13.01 0.28 8.03
CA PHE A 226 12.39 -0.17 6.78
C PHE A 226 11.61 0.92 6.02
N GLN A 227 11.02 1.91 6.70
CA GLN A 227 10.38 3.05 6.03
C GLN A 227 11.40 4.08 5.53
N ARG A 228 12.56 4.21 6.21
CA ARG A 228 13.68 5.01 5.71
C ARG A 228 14.22 4.40 4.43
N ASP A 229 14.38 3.08 4.41
CA ASP A 229 14.84 2.35 3.22
C ASP A 229 13.86 2.55 2.06
N ASN A 230 12.55 2.34 2.30
CA ASN A 230 11.52 2.61 1.28
C ASN A 230 11.55 4.06 0.77
N ALA A 231 11.80 5.03 1.65
CA ALA A 231 11.88 6.43 1.25
C ALA A 231 13.15 6.74 0.43
N VAL A 232 14.29 6.10 0.74
CA VAL A 232 15.53 6.21 -0.06
C VAL A 232 15.32 5.62 -1.45
N LEU A 233 14.72 4.43 -1.55
CA LEU A 233 14.42 3.80 -2.83
C LEU A 233 13.51 4.69 -3.70
N ALA A 234 12.46 5.26 -3.10
CA ALA A 234 11.58 6.21 -3.77
C ALA A 234 12.30 7.48 -4.20
N PHE A 235 13.17 8.02 -3.34
CA PHE A 235 13.95 9.22 -3.63
C PHE A 235 14.87 9.01 -4.83
N LEU A 236 15.62 7.90 -4.86
CA LEU A 236 16.51 7.53 -5.96
C LEU A 236 15.73 7.33 -7.27
N ALA A 237 14.60 6.64 -7.23
CA ALA A 237 13.75 6.46 -8.40
C ALA A 237 13.26 7.80 -8.97
N VAL A 238 12.89 8.75 -8.10
CA VAL A 238 12.49 10.10 -8.51
C VAL A 238 13.67 10.89 -9.09
N LEU A 239 14.89 10.72 -8.59
CA LEU A 239 16.06 11.35 -9.19
C LEU A 239 16.29 10.87 -10.62
N GLU A 240 16.14 9.58 -10.91
CA GLU A 240 16.26 9.05 -12.28
C GLU A 240 15.18 9.60 -13.21
N VAL A 241 13.95 9.70 -12.71
CA VAL A 241 12.86 10.33 -13.45
C VAL A 241 13.18 11.80 -13.79
N LEU A 242 13.64 12.58 -12.81
CA LEU A 242 14.04 13.98 -13.04
C LEU A 242 15.18 14.09 -14.05
N LYS A 243 16.22 13.26 -13.93
CA LYS A 243 17.32 13.19 -14.91
C LYS A 243 16.81 12.91 -16.32
N SER A 244 15.93 11.93 -16.48
CA SER A 244 15.36 11.58 -17.79
C SER A 244 14.54 12.72 -18.41
N MET A 245 13.99 13.61 -17.59
CA MET A 245 13.21 14.79 -18.01
C MET A 245 14.10 16.02 -18.25
N ASN A 246 15.42 15.91 -18.11
CA ASN A 246 16.35 17.03 -18.09
C ASN A 246 16.02 18.07 -16.99
N GLU A 247 15.37 17.61 -15.92
CA GLU A 247 14.99 18.44 -14.78
C GLU A 247 16.10 18.49 -13.74
N SER A 248 16.21 19.63 -13.05
CA SER A 248 17.26 19.80 -12.03
C SER A 248 17.02 18.92 -10.81
N THR A 249 18.00 18.06 -10.50
CA THR A 249 18.05 17.27 -9.26
C THR A 249 18.58 18.09 -8.07
N ARG A 250 18.99 19.34 -8.28
CA ARG A 250 19.49 20.20 -7.19
C ARG A 250 18.40 20.40 -6.14
N LYS A 251 18.80 20.38 -4.87
CA LYS A 251 17.92 20.59 -3.71
C LYS A 251 16.76 19.57 -3.62
N SER A 252 16.83 18.41 -4.29
CA SER A 252 15.78 17.37 -4.17
C SER A 252 15.60 16.87 -2.74
N THR A 253 16.65 16.93 -1.93
CA THR A 253 16.59 16.57 -0.51
C THR A 253 15.65 17.44 0.32
N SER A 254 15.46 18.71 -0.06
CA SER A 254 14.50 19.60 0.61
C SER A 254 13.03 19.17 0.45
N LEU A 255 12.74 18.30 -0.52
CA LEU A 255 11.40 17.75 -0.69
C LEU A 255 11.02 16.79 0.44
N LEU A 256 12.02 16.08 1.00
CA LEU A 256 11.81 15.04 2.01
C LEU A 256 11.35 15.64 3.34
N SER A 257 11.88 16.80 3.75
CA SER A 257 11.47 17.43 5.00
C SER A 257 9.98 17.80 5.01
N GLY A 258 9.42 18.08 3.83
CA GLY A 258 7.99 18.32 3.66
C GLY A 258 7.10 17.07 3.71
N LEU A 259 7.69 15.87 3.74
CA LEU A 259 6.97 14.61 3.91
C LEU A 259 6.91 14.13 5.36
N ARG A 260 7.56 14.84 6.30
CA ARG A 260 7.66 14.44 7.71
C ARG A 260 6.30 14.14 8.36
N ASN A 261 5.27 14.89 8.00
CA ASN A 261 3.93 14.75 8.57
C ASN A 261 2.97 13.95 7.66
N LYS A 262 3.45 13.38 6.56
CA LYS A 262 2.62 12.57 5.66
C LYS A 262 2.25 11.27 6.39
N VAL A 263 0.94 11.06 6.55
CA VAL A 263 0.40 9.80 7.09
C VAL A 263 0.18 8.86 5.92
N PHE A 264 0.68 7.63 6.04
CA PHE A 264 0.40 6.55 5.09
C PHE A 264 -0.71 5.69 5.67
N PRO A 265 -1.92 5.71 5.09
CA PRO A 265 -3.04 4.91 5.57
C PRO A 265 -2.64 3.43 5.70
N GLY A 266 -2.93 2.85 6.86
CA GLY A 266 -2.63 1.44 7.14
C GLY A 266 -1.15 1.06 7.29
N ARG A 267 -0.23 2.02 7.42
CA ARG A 267 1.20 1.76 7.65
C ARG A 267 1.68 2.49 8.90
N LEU A 268 1.75 1.77 10.02
CA LEU A 268 2.05 2.30 11.36
C LEU A 268 1.22 3.55 11.70
N GLN A 269 -0.03 3.57 11.22
CA GLN A 269 -0.92 4.72 11.33
C GLN A 269 -1.45 4.83 12.75
N ARG A 270 -1.27 5.99 13.38
CA ARG A 270 -1.93 6.30 14.66
C ARG A 270 -3.29 6.91 14.40
N SER A 271 -4.32 6.38 15.06
CA SER A 271 -5.69 6.83 14.89
C SER A 271 -6.37 7.05 16.24
N TYR A 272 -7.02 8.19 16.39
CA TYR A 272 -7.94 8.45 17.48
C TYR A 272 -9.30 7.77 17.19
N VAL A 273 -9.85 7.08 18.20
CA VAL A 273 -11.13 6.37 18.11
C VAL A 273 -12.04 6.83 19.26
N ARG A 274 -12.48 8.08 19.20
CA ARG A 274 -13.28 8.72 20.27
C ARG A 274 -14.63 8.03 20.48
N GLN A 275 -15.17 7.41 19.45
CA GLN A 275 -16.45 6.71 19.50
C GLN A 275 -16.40 5.47 20.41
N VAL A 276 -15.24 4.81 20.54
CA VAL A 276 -15.06 3.64 21.41
C VAL A 276 -14.52 4.04 22.78
N PHE A 277 -13.51 4.91 22.81
CA PHE A 277 -12.78 5.24 24.04
C PHE A 277 -13.29 6.49 24.77
N GLY A 278 -14.26 7.21 24.20
CA GLY A 278 -14.76 8.47 24.73
C GLY A 278 -13.89 9.69 24.36
N ALA A 279 -14.49 10.88 24.33
CA ALA A 279 -13.81 12.12 23.97
C ALA A 279 -12.74 12.55 25.01
N SER A 280 -12.96 12.24 26.29
CA SER A 280 -12.06 12.57 27.40
C SER A 280 -10.77 11.74 27.42
N ASN A 281 -10.78 10.54 26.83
CA ASN A 281 -9.71 9.56 27.01
C ASN A 281 -8.58 9.69 25.97
N ASN A 282 -8.76 10.51 24.92
CA ASN A 282 -7.81 10.81 23.83
C ASN A 282 -6.92 9.63 23.38
N ARG A 283 -7.45 8.40 23.43
CA ARG A 283 -6.67 7.19 23.23
C ARG A 283 -6.36 7.02 21.75
N ARG A 284 -5.09 6.79 21.42
CA ARG A 284 -4.64 6.46 20.08
C ARG A 284 -4.45 4.95 19.99
N ILE A 285 -4.97 4.35 18.93
CA ILE A 285 -4.61 2.98 18.53
C ILE A 285 -3.57 3.04 17.41
N LEU A 286 -2.81 1.96 17.26
CA LEU A 286 -1.94 1.74 16.10
C LEU A 286 -2.67 0.86 15.09
N ILE A 287 -2.56 1.18 13.81
CA ILE A 287 -3.16 0.42 12.71
C ILE A 287 -2.08 0.12 11.67
N ASP A 288 -1.93 -1.16 11.31
CA ASP A 288 -0.97 -1.60 10.31
C ASP A 288 -1.50 -2.78 9.49
N GLY A 289 -1.23 -2.78 8.18
CA GLY A 289 -1.64 -3.84 7.26
C GLY A 289 -0.66 -5.02 7.17
N ALA A 290 0.19 -5.27 8.17
CA ALA A 290 1.09 -6.41 8.21
C ALA A 290 0.31 -7.73 8.14
N HIS A 291 0.67 -8.60 7.20
CA HIS A 291 -0.09 -9.81 6.87
C HIS A 291 0.80 -11.02 6.48
N ASN A 292 2.11 -10.93 6.69
CA ASN A 292 3.07 -12.01 6.51
C ASN A 292 4.12 -11.99 7.64
N PRO A 293 4.88 -13.08 7.87
CA PRO A 293 5.79 -13.18 9.02
C PRO A 293 6.83 -12.05 9.11
N ASP A 294 7.43 -11.65 7.98
CA ASP A 294 8.38 -10.53 7.94
C ASP A 294 7.73 -9.19 8.32
N ALA A 295 6.52 -8.91 7.83
CA ALA A 295 5.79 -7.70 8.19
C ALA A 295 5.37 -7.72 9.67
N ALA A 296 5.01 -8.88 10.20
CA ALA A 296 4.74 -9.08 11.62
C ALA A 296 5.97 -8.78 12.49
N GLU A 297 7.15 -9.23 12.07
CA GLU A 297 8.40 -8.94 12.77
C GLU A 297 8.72 -7.44 12.76
N ALA A 298 8.60 -6.77 11.60
CA ALA A 298 8.79 -5.33 11.50
C ALA A 298 7.79 -4.53 12.37
N LEU A 299 6.54 -4.98 12.46
CA LEU A 299 5.53 -4.40 13.35
C LEU A 299 5.89 -4.65 14.81
N ASN A 300 6.32 -5.86 15.18
CA ASN A 300 6.74 -6.21 16.53
C ASN A 300 7.91 -5.34 16.98
N ASP A 301 8.94 -5.18 16.14
CA ASP A 301 10.09 -4.32 16.41
C ASP A 301 9.67 -2.85 16.60
N PHE A 302 8.60 -2.41 15.92
CA PHE A 302 8.05 -1.08 16.12
C PHE A 302 7.41 -0.91 17.50
N VAL A 303 6.60 -1.88 17.94
CA VAL A 303 5.83 -1.81 19.19
C VAL A 303 6.63 -2.24 20.44
N ARG A 304 7.70 -3.03 20.24
CA ARG A 304 8.61 -3.56 21.26
C ARG A 304 10.08 -3.36 20.82
N PRO A 305 10.59 -2.12 20.78
CA PRO A 305 11.97 -1.89 20.39
C PRO A 305 12.96 -2.52 21.40
N PRO A 306 14.14 -3.00 20.95
CA PRO A 306 15.16 -3.57 21.82
C PRO A 306 15.60 -2.61 22.95
N SER A 307 15.83 -3.15 24.14
CA SER A 307 16.15 -2.43 25.39
C SER A 307 17.45 -1.60 25.35
N THR A 308 18.31 -1.81 24.38
CA THR A 308 19.52 -1.00 24.13
C THR A 308 19.23 0.35 23.47
N SER A 309 18.03 0.56 22.93
CA SER A 309 17.61 1.85 22.35
C SER A 309 17.18 2.83 23.45
N LYS A 310 18.10 3.16 24.36
CA LYS A 310 17.83 3.98 25.57
C LYS A 310 17.72 5.49 25.33
N ARG A 311 17.89 5.99 24.10
CA ARG A 311 17.71 7.43 23.80
C ARG A 311 17.06 7.68 22.44
N ASN A 312 15.98 8.46 22.51
CA ASN A 312 15.45 9.37 21.50
C ASN A 312 14.98 8.77 20.17
N PHE A 313 13.65 8.76 19.96
CA PHE A 313 13.04 9.37 18.78
C PHE A 313 11.53 9.60 19.04
N ASP A 314 11.20 10.87 19.30
CA ASP A 314 9.89 11.52 19.09
C ASP A 314 8.69 11.12 19.95
N GLY A 315 8.78 11.15 21.29
CA GLY A 315 7.59 11.09 22.17
C GLY A 315 6.72 9.82 22.05
N ALA A 316 7.01 8.96 21.09
CA ALA A 316 6.60 7.59 20.94
C ALA A 316 7.61 6.76 21.72
N GLY A 317 7.50 6.79 23.05
CA GLY A 317 8.11 5.76 23.87
C GLY A 317 7.73 4.38 23.31
N SER A 318 8.54 3.35 23.62
CA SER A 318 8.14 1.94 23.44
C SER A 318 6.65 1.83 23.74
N LEU A 319 5.83 1.46 22.75
CA LEU A 319 4.37 1.42 22.93
C LEU A 319 4.08 0.53 24.15
N SER A 320 4.76 -0.61 24.24
CA SER A 320 4.61 -1.50 25.38
C SER A 320 5.25 -0.96 26.68
N ARG A 321 6.45 -0.35 26.67
CA ARG A 321 7.25 -0.13 27.91
C ARG A 321 7.32 -1.39 28.81
N GLY A 322 7.27 -2.60 28.21
CA GLY A 322 7.19 -3.87 28.94
C GLY A 322 5.77 -4.31 29.34
N ARG A 323 4.73 -3.53 29.05
CA ARG A 323 3.32 -3.86 29.24
C ARG A 323 2.82 -4.82 28.14
N PRO A 324 1.78 -5.62 28.43
CA PRO A 324 1.03 -6.36 27.42
C PRO A 324 0.54 -5.48 26.27
N ILE A 325 0.42 -6.05 25.08
CA ILE A 325 -0.23 -5.43 23.93
C ILE A 325 -1.57 -6.12 23.72
N THR A 326 -2.61 -5.34 23.39
CA THR A 326 -3.89 -5.87 22.93
C THR A 326 -3.96 -5.83 21.41
N TRP A 327 -4.02 -6.99 20.78
CA TRP A 327 -4.04 -7.16 19.34
C TRP A 327 -5.47 -7.37 18.84
N VAL A 328 -5.91 -6.57 17.87
CA VAL A 328 -7.17 -6.78 17.13
C VAL A 328 -6.79 -7.33 15.76
N LEU A 329 -7.17 -8.58 15.47
CA LEU A 329 -6.61 -9.37 14.39
C LEU A 329 -7.67 -9.96 13.47
N ALA A 330 -7.44 -9.85 12.17
CA ALA A 330 -8.09 -10.65 11.14
C ALA A 330 -7.05 -10.95 10.05
N MET A 331 -7.02 -12.18 9.54
CA MET A 331 -6.08 -12.60 8.50
C MET A 331 -6.83 -13.15 7.30
N THR A 332 -6.27 -12.98 6.10
CA THR A 332 -6.80 -13.61 4.90
C THR A 332 -6.56 -15.11 4.95
N ASP A 333 -7.57 -15.87 4.53
CA ASP A 333 -7.49 -17.32 4.40
C ASP A 333 -6.33 -17.74 3.48
N GLY A 334 -5.69 -18.87 3.80
CA GLY A 334 -4.51 -19.38 3.12
C GLY A 334 -3.17 -18.69 3.46
N LYS A 335 -3.14 -17.64 4.29
CA LYS A 335 -1.89 -17.06 4.82
C LYS A 335 -1.36 -17.88 6.01
N ASP A 336 -0.04 -17.87 6.20
CA ASP A 336 0.64 -18.57 7.31
C ASP A 336 0.42 -17.85 8.66
N ALA A 337 -0.79 -18.02 9.22
CA ALA A 337 -1.20 -17.41 10.49
C ALA A 337 -0.32 -17.86 11.66
N ARG A 338 0.12 -19.12 11.68
CA ARG A 338 0.96 -19.66 12.75
C ARG A 338 2.29 -18.92 12.84
N ARG A 339 3.03 -18.80 11.71
CA ARG A 339 4.29 -18.05 11.72
C ARG A 339 4.10 -16.56 11.94
N TYR A 340 3.03 -15.97 11.40
CA TYR A 340 2.70 -14.57 11.63
C TYR A 340 2.52 -14.26 13.12
N LEU A 341 1.66 -15.03 13.80
CA LEU A 341 1.35 -14.84 15.22
C LEU A 341 2.57 -15.14 16.11
N ALA A 342 3.37 -16.15 15.79
CA ALA A 342 4.59 -16.47 16.53
C ALA A 342 5.63 -15.31 16.53
N ARG A 343 5.64 -14.46 15.51
CA ARG A 343 6.51 -13.27 15.45
C ARG A 343 5.97 -12.12 16.31
N LEU A 344 4.66 -11.97 16.41
CA LEU A 344 3.99 -10.86 17.11
C LEU A 344 3.75 -11.10 18.59
N LEU A 345 3.12 -12.24 18.92
CA LEU A 345 2.56 -12.47 20.24
C LEU A 345 3.65 -12.72 21.28
N ARG A 346 3.40 -12.28 22.51
CA ARG A 346 4.24 -12.57 23.69
C ARG A 346 3.36 -13.03 24.85
N PRO A 347 3.91 -13.79 25.82
CA PRO A 347 3.18 -14.14 27.03
C PRO A 347 2.55 -12.93 27.70
N GLY A 348 1.30 -13.06 28.14
CA GLY A 348 0.52 -11.98 28.76
C GLY A 348 -0.15 -11.01 27.80
N ASP A 349 0.06 -11.12 26.48
CA ASP A 349 -0.69 -10.32 25.50
C ASP A 349 -2.17 -10.67 25.48
N ASN A 350 -2.97 -9.69 25.04
CA ASN A 350 -4.39 -9.85 24.82
C ASN A 350 -4.68 -9.95 23.32
N VAL A 351 -5.60 -10.83 22.93
CA VAL A 351 -5.95 -11.05 21.52
C VAL A 351 -7.46 -10.98 21.32
N VAL A 352 -7.89 -10.13 20.40
CA VAL A 352 -9.27 -10.09 19.88
C VAL A 352 -9.22 -10.48 18.41
N THR A 353 -9.70 -11.66 18.07
CA THR A 353 -9.84 -12.06 16.67
C THR A 353 -11.20 -11.64 16.11
N THR A 354 -11.19 -11.20 14.86
CA THR A 354 -12.37 -10.72 14.15
C THR A 354 -12.25 -11.06 12.67
N THR A 355 -13.19 -10.58 11.88
CA THR A 355 -13.29 -10.80 10.43
C THR A 355 -13.23 -9.47 9.69
N PHE A 356 -13.00 -9.52 8.38
CA PHE A 356 -13.16 -8.37 7.48
C PHE A 356 -14.24 -8.68 6.43
N GLY A 357 -14.88 -7.63 5.92
CA GLY A 357 -15.99 -7.73 4.97
C GLY A 357 -15.58 -8.17 3.56
N PRO A 358 -16.57 -8.36 2.66
CA PRO A 358 -16.29 -8.65 1.25
C PRO A 358 -15.35 -7.60 0.62
N VAL A 359 -14.45 -8.06 -0.25
CA VAL A 359 -13.49 -7.19 -0.96
C VAL A 359 -14.00 -6.92 -2.37
N ASP A 360 -14.13 -5.64 -2.72
CA ASP A 360 -14.70 -5.22 -4.01
C ASP A 360 -13.87 -5.75 -5.20
N GLY A 361 -14.54 -6.45 -6.11
CA GLY A 361 -13.98 -7.21 -7.24
C GLY A 361 -12.91 -8.25 -6.87
N MET A 362 -12.92 -8.77 -5.64
CA MET A 362 -12.09 -9.92 -5.24
C MET A 362 -12.88 -10.91 -4.37
N PRO A 363 -13.98 -11.52 -4.87
CA PRO A 363 -14.85 -12.40 -4.08
C PRO A 363 -14.19 -13.69 -3.57
N TRP A 364 -13.03 -14.07 -4.10
CA TRP A 364 -12.22 -15.19 -3.62
C TRP A 364 -11.37 -14.85 -2.40
N VAL A 365 -11.16 -13.57 -2.09
CA VAL A 365 -10.44 -13.13 -0.89
C VAL A 365 -11.39 -13.25 0.28
N ARG A 366 -11.10 -14.18 1.19
CA ARG A 366 -11.92 -14.46 2.37
C ARG A 366 -11.09 -14.31 3.65
N PRO A 367 -11.70 -13.87 4.74
CA PRO A 367 -11.07 -13.92 6.05
C PRO A 367 -11.00 -15.36 6.55
N MET A 368 -9.96 -15.68 7.32
CA MET A 368 -9.91 -16.88 8.16
C MET A 368 -11.04 -16.81 9.21
N ASP A 369 -11.59 -17.96 9.60
CA ASP A 369 -12.57 -18.01 10.68
C ASP A 369 -11.96 -17.43 11.98
N PRO A 370 -12.63 -16.47 12.66
CA PRO A 370 -12.08 -15.84 13.85
C PRO A 370 -11.82 -16.81 15.01
N LYS A 371 -12.59 -17.90 15.14
CA LYS A 371 -12.37 -18.93 16.18
C LYS A 371 -11.15 -19.76 15.84
N GLU A 372 -10.99 -20.13 14.57
CA GLU A 372 -9.80 -20.84 14.10
C GLU A 372 -8.54 -20.00 14.32
N LEU A 373 -8.55 -18.73 13.93
CA LEU A 373 -7.43 -17.81 14.16
C LEU A 373 -7.08 -17.69 15.65
N LEU A 374 -8.09 -17.61 16.52
CA LEU A 374 -7.90 -17.57 17.96
C LEU A 374 -7.29 -18.88 18.49
N LYS A 375 -7.76 -20.02 17.99
CA LYS A 375 -7.19 -21.33 18.34
C LYS A 375 -5.70 -21.39 17.98
N ILE A 376 -5.33 -20.96 16.77
CA ILE A 376 -3.91 -20.89 16.36
C ILE A 376 -3.11 -19.97 17.29
N ALA A 377 -3.67 -18.83 17.70
CA ALA A 377 -3.02 -17.91 18.64
C ALA A 377 -2.75 -18.56 20.01
N LEU A 378 -3.75 -19.21 20.59
CA LEU A 378 -3.67 -19.91 21.89
C LEU A 378 -2.73 -21.11 21.84
N GLU A 379 -2.70 -21.85 20.73
CA GLU A 379 -1.73 -22.94 20.51
C GLU A 379 -0.29 -22.42 20.36
N SER A 380 -0.12 -21.20 19.83
CA SER A 380 1.20 -20.61 19.61
C SER A 380 1.79 -20.05 20.90
N ILE A 381 0.98 -19.39 21.73
CA ILE A 381 1.37 -18.80 23.02
C ILE A 381 0.23 -19.02 24.03
N PRO A 382 0.24 -20.10 24.84
CA PRO A 382 -0.85 -20.43 25.77
C PRO A 382 -1.14 -19.37 26.84
N GLU A 383 -0.16 -18.53 27.18
CA GLU A 383 -0.23 -17.51 28.21
C GLU A 383 -0.91 -16.20 27.76
N ILE A 384 -1.44 -16.14 26.53
CA ILE A 384 -2.26 -15.01 26.10
C ILE A 384 -3.67 -15.10 26.67
N THR A 385 -4.33 -13.95 26.78
CA THR A 385 -5.77 -13.90 26.99
C THR A 385 -6.46 -13.54 25.68
N GLY A 386 -7.22 -14.47 25.11
CA GLY A 386 -7.82 -14.28 23.80
C GLY A 386 -9.31 -14.55 23.76
N LEU A 387 -10.03 -13.78 22.93
CA LEU A 387 -11.44 -13.97 22.61
C LEU A 387 -11.73 -13.61 21.15
N TYR A 388 -12.73 -14.23 20.54
CA TYR A 388 -13.15 -13.89 19.18
C TYR A 388 -14.42 -13.04 19.23
N VAL A 389 -14.65 -12.25 18.19
CA VAL A 389 -15.87 -11.45 18.00
C VAL A 389 -16.80 -12.19 17.04
N PRO A 390 -18.03 -12.56 17.46
CA PRO A 390 -18.93 -13.39 16.65
C PRO A 390 -19.56 -12.62 15.48
N THR A 391 -19.69 -11.30 15.61
CA THR A 391 -20.32 -10.42 14.61
C THR A 391 -19.26 -9.53 13.99
N ALA A 392 -19.29 -9.37 12.67
CA ALA A 392 -18.36 -8.49 11.95
C ALA A 392 -18.49 -7.03 12.43
N GLY A 393 -17.37 -6.31 12.40
CA GLY A 393 -17.29 -4.90 12.77
C GLY A 393 -16.01 -4.57 13.53
N THR A 394 -15.19 -3.70 12.96
CA THR A 394 -13.92 -3.29 13.55
C THR A 394 -14.12 -2.47 14.82
N PHE A 395 -15.14 -1.62 14.89
CA PHE A 395 -15.47 -0.88 16.11
C PHE A 395 -15.99 -1.80 17.22
N ARG A 396 -16.75 -2.84 16.86
CA ARG A 396 -17.17 -3.90 17.80
C ARG A 396 -15.97 -4.64 18.37
N ALA A 397 -15.00 -5.01 17.51
CA ALA A 397 -13.75 -5.62 17.96
C ALA A 397 -12.91 -4.68 18.84
N LEU A 398 -12.93 -3.38 18.58
CA LEU A 398 -12.28 -2.38 19.44
C LEU A 398 -13.01 -2.20 20.79
N CYS A 399 -14.33 -2.29 20.85
CA CYS A 399 -15.08 -2.35 22.11
C CYS A 399 -14.68 -3.59 22.92
N ALA A 400 -14.61 -4.76 22.28
CA ALA A 400 -14.13 -5.97 22.94
C ALA A 400 -12.69 -5.81 23.47
N ALA A 401 -11.80 -5.23 22.65
CA ALA A 401 -10.41 -4.96 23.04
C ALA A 401 -10.32 -3.98 24.21
N LYS A 402 -11.13 -2.91 24.22
CA LYS A 402 -11.20 -1.93 25.31
C LYS A 402 -11.44 -2.59 26.66
N TYR A 403 -12.35 -3.56 26.74
CA TYR A 403 -12.65 -4.27 27.99
C TYR A 403 -11.62 -5.36 28.31
N LEU A 404 -11.09 -6.04 27.29
CA LEU A 404 -10.05 -7.06 27.47
C LEU A 404 -8.74 -6.46 27.99
N THR A 405 -8.40 -5.24 27.55
CA THR A 405 -7.25 -4.48 28.06
C THR A 405 -7.40 -4.12 29.55
N GLY A 406 -8.63 -3.99 30.05
CA GLY A 406 -8.94 -3.42 31.36
C GLY A 406 -9.16 -1.90 31.29
N LEU A 407 -10.28 -1.43 31.86
CA LEU A 407 -10.60 0.00 31.91
C LEU A 407 -9.55 0.75 32.75
N GLY A 408 -9.05 1.87 32.23
CA GLY A 408 -8.00 2.67 32.87
C GLY A 408 -6.57 2.16 32.66
N GLN A 409 -6.38 0.97 32.08
CA GLN A 409 -5.06 0.47 31.72
C GLN A 409 -4.59 1.12 30.41
N ASP A 410 -3.38 1.68 30.43
CA ASP A 410 -2.72 2.33 29.30
C ASP A 410 -1.86 1.31 28.52
N HIS A 411 -2.45 0.18 28.15
CA HIS A 411 -1.82 -0.81 27.27
C HIS A 411 -2.04 -0.44 25.80
N PRO A 412 -1.07 -0.64 24.90
CA PRO A 412 -1.26 -0.41 23.48
C PRO A 412 -2.36 -1.29 22.90
N ILE A 413 -3.16 -0.72 22.00
CA ILE A 413 -4.09 -1.46 21.14
C ILE A 413 -3.59 -1.35 19.71
N VAL A 414 -3.40 -2.49 19.04
CA VAL A 414 -2.90 -2.59 17.67
C VAL A 414 -3.88 -3.36 16.81
N LEU A 415 -4.39 -2.75 15.76
CA LEU A 415 -5.23 -3.39 14.74
C LEU A 415 -4.37 -3.79 13.54
N THR A 416 -4.31 -5.09 13.23
CA THR A 416 -3.41 -5.66 12.22
C THR A 416 -3.89 -7.01 11.67
N GLY A 417 -3.11 -7.62 10.78
CA GLY A 417 -3.32 -8.95 10.22
C GLY A 417 -3.74 -8.94 8.75
N SER A 418 -4.36 -7.84 8.30
CA SER A 418 -4.85 -7.69 6.93
C SER A 418 -5.05 -6.23 6.57
N LEU A 419 -4.69 -5.85 5.33
CA LEU A 419 -5.06 -4.53 4.78
C LEU A 419 -6.58 -4.37 4.65
N TYR A 420 -7.33 -5.47 4.47
CA TYR A 420 -8.79 -5.41 4.36
C TYR A 420 -9.45 -5.06 5.69
N LEU A 421 -8.92 -5.56 6.82
CA LEU A 421 -9.36 -5.16 8.15
C LEU A 421 -9.09 -3.67 8.41
N VAL A 422 -7.92 -3.19 7.99
CA VAL A 422 -7.60 -1.76 8.03
C VAL A 422 -8.58 -0.95 7.18
N GLY A 423 -8.90 -1.43 5.99
CA GLY A 423 -9.90 -0.84 5.09
C GLY A 423 -11.27 -0.72 5.74
N ASP A 424 -11.77 -1.79 6.33
CA ASP A 424 -13.05 -1.79 7.07
C ASP A 424 -13.02 -0.77 8.21
N PHE A 425 -11.94 -0.72 8.99
CA PHE A 425 -11.80 0.26 10.06
C PHE A 425 -11.88 1.70 9.55
N LEU A 426 -11.23 1.99 8.42
CA LEU A 426 -11.25 3.33 7.83
C LEU A 426 -12.62 3.66 7.22
N ARG A 427 -13.32 2.68 6.62
CA ARG A 427 -14.70 2.82 6.13
C ARG A 427 -15.68 3.10 7.27
N GLU A 428 -15.69 2.27 8.31
CA GLU A 428 -16.54 2.48 9.49
C GLU A 428 -16.27 3.85 10.13
N LYS A 429 -14.99 4.22 10.26
CA LYS A 429 -14.61 5.52 10.81
C LYS A 429 -15.13 6.69 9.95
N ARG A 430 -15.11 6.57 8.62
CA ARG A 430 -15.63 7.59 7.69
C ARG A 430 -17.15 7.73 7.81
N GLN A 431 -17.88 6.62 7.80
CA GLN A 431 -19.35 6.60 7.94
C GLN A 431 -19.81 7.27 9.24
N LEU A 432 -19.14 6.96 10.36
CA LEU A 432 -19.44 7.59 11.66
C LEU A 432 -19.15 9.09 11.71
N THR A 433 -18.34 9.62 10.79
CA THR A 433 -18.06 11.07 10.70
C THR A 433 -18.98 11.79 9.72
N GLU A 434 -19.39 11.15 8.63
CA GLU A 434 -20.15 11.78 7.54
C GLU A 434 -21.67 11.71 7.78
N ASP A 435 -22.17 10.56 8.19
CA ASP A 435 -23.62 10.32 8.21
C ASP A 435 -24.30 10.80 9.51
N GLY A 436 -23.51 11.26 10.50
CA GLY A 436 -24.02 11.52 11.85
C GLY A 436 -24.64 10.28 12.51
N TYR A 437 -24.56 9.12 11.85
CA TYR A 437 -24.97 7.83 12.34
C TYR A 437 -24.05 7.50 13.50
N THR A 438 -24.46 7.85 14.71
CA THR A 438 -24.24 6.94 15.82
C THR A 438 -24.95 5.65 15.40
N MET A 439 -24.23 4.74 14.74
CA MET A 439 -24.42 3.32 15.04
C MET A 439 -24.70 3.19 16.53
N ASN A 440 -25.45 2.18 16.94
CA ASN A 440 -25.70 1.93 18.34
C ASN A 440 -24.40 1.46 19.05
N ILE A 441 -23.28 2.18 18.87
CA ILE A 441 -21.97 1.95 19.45
C ILE A 441 -22.08 1.92 20.96
N ASN A 442 -23.02 2.66 21.55
CA ASN A 442 -23.33 2.57 22.97
C ASN A 442 -23.91 1.21 23.36
N TRP A 443 -24.81 0.65 22.54
CA TRP A 443 -25.32 -0.71 22.74
C TRP A 443 -24.25 -1.76 22.44
N VAL A 444 -23.49 -1.62 21.34
CA VAL A 444 -22.37 -2.51 21.02
C VAL A 444 -21.32 -2.50 22.13
N ASP A 445 -20.97 -1.33 22.66
CA ASP A 445 -20.06 -1.17 23.80
C ASP A 445 -20.62 -1.86 25.05
N ARG A 446 -21.92 -1.71 25.34
CA ARG A 446 -22.59 -2.40 26.46
C ARG A 446 -22.62 -3.92 26.28
N GLU A 447 -22.92 -4.40 25.08
CA GLU A 447 -22.99 -5.81 24.74
C GLU A 447 -21.61 -6.45 24.85
N GLU A 448 -20.59 -5.83 24.26
CA GLU A 448 -19.20 -6.29 24.34
C GLU A 448 -18.63 -6.18 25.76
N ARG A 449 -19.03 -5.17 26.54
CA ARG A 449 -18.71 -5.09 27.97
C ARG A 449 -19.20 -6.32 28.72
N ASN A 450 -20.48 -6.65 28.57
CA ASN A 450 -21.09 -7.78 29.27
C ASN A 450 -20.43 -9.10 28.83
N ARG A 451 -20.23 -9.27 27.52
CA ARG A 451 -19.60 -10.47 26.96
C ARG A 451 -18.17 -10.66 27.46
N VAL A 452 -17.35 -9.62 27.45
CA VAL A 452 -15.95 -9.69 27.92
C VAL A 452 -15.89 -9.87 29.43
N ASN A 453 -16.74 -9.20 30.20
CA ASN A 453 -16.80 -9.39 31.66
C ASN A 453 -17.19 -10.82 32.04
N ASN A 454 -18.20 -11.40 31.39
CA ASN A 454 -18.59 -12.79 31.60
C ASN A 454 -17.47 -13.78 31.23
N PHE A 455 -16.72 -13.47 30.17
CA PHE A 455 -15.55 -14.27 29.80
C PHE A 455 -14.44 -14.19 30.86
N LEU A 456 -14.13 -12.99 31.37
CA LEU A 456 -13.09 -12.78 32.38
C LEU A 456 -13.49 -13.39 33.73
N SER A 457 -14.77 -13.30 34.14
CA SER A 457 -15.26 -13.93 35.38
C SER A 457 -15.18 -15.45 35.33
N ASN A 458 -15.39 -16.07 34.17
CA ASN A 458 -15.27 -17.51 34.01
C ASN A 458 -13.80 -18.00 33.99
N LYS A 459 -12.82 -17.10 33.85
CA LYS A 459 -11.38 -17.42 33.85
C LYS A 459 -10.69 -17.20 35.21
N LEU A 460 -11.26 -16.39 36.10
CA LEU A 460 -10.71 -16.16 37.44
C LEU A 460 -11.32 -17.20 38.41
N PRO A 461 -10.51 -17.99 39.15
CA PRO A 461 -11.05 -18.77 40.26
C PRO A 461 -11.65 -17.82 41.31
N ASP A 462 -12.79 -18.22 41.91
CA ASP A 462 -13.48 -17.51 43.01
C ASP A 462 -12.46 -17.11 44.10
N VAL A 463 -11.97 -15.88 44.05
CA VAL A 463 -11.27 -15.25 45.16
C VAL A 463 -11.85 -13.84 45.26
N ASP A 464 -12.42 -13.58 46.43
CA ASP A 464 -13.02 -12.33 46.90
C ASP A 464 -14.39 -11.94 46.31
N ARG A 465 -15.39 -12.80 46.57
CA ARG A 465 -16.76 -12.30 46.80
C ARG A 465 -16.79 -11.65 48.19
N ILE A 466 -16.62 -10.34 48.24
CA ILE A 466 -17.05 -9.55 49.40
C ILE A 466 -18.59 -9.63 49.42
N PRO A 467 -19.23 -10.09 50.52
CA PRO A 467 -20.68 -10.19 50.58
C PRO A 467 -21.27 -8.78 50.54
N ALA A 468 -22.09 -8.50 49.52
CA ALA A 468 -22.91 -7.31 49.49
C ALA A 468 -24.12 -7.53 50.42
N ASP A 469 -23.98 -7.11 51.67
CA ASP A 469 -25.13 -6.86 52.54
C ASP A 469 -25.86 -5.59 52.06
N SER A 470 -27.03 -5.77 51.44
CA SER A 470 -28.24 -4.97 51.70
C SER A 470 -29.43 -5.53 50.90
N PRO A 471 -30.64 -5.53 51.49
CA PRO A 471 -31.78 -6.27 50.98
C PRO A 471 -32.41 -5.55 49.79
N VAL A 472 -32.38 -6.19 48.61
CA VAL A 472 -33.22 -5.75 47.48
C VAL A 472 -34.60 -6.36 47.68
N THR A 473 -35.55 -5.47 47.98
CA THR A 473 -36.98 -5.69 47.93
C THR A 473 -37.38 -6.31 46.59
N ALA A 474 -38.21 -7.36 46.66
CA ALA A 474 -38.88 -7.94 45.51
C ALA A 474 -39.70 -6.86 44.79
N VAL A 475 -39.27 -6.48 43.58
CA VAL A 475 -40.05 -5.69 42.64
C VAL A 475 -40.50 -6.65 41.55
N GLY A 476 -41.83 -6.74 41.37
CA GLY A 476 -42.47 -7.64 40.42
C GLY A 476 -42.00 -7.43 38.98
N GLU A 477 -41.95 -8.54 38.24
CA GLU A 477 -41.63 -8.59 36.81
C GLU A 477 -42.51 -7.60 36.04
N SER A 478 -41.86 -6.80 35.20
CA SER A 478 -42.55 -5.81 34.37
C SER A 478 -43.29 -6.49 33.23
N ARG A 479 -44.46 -5.96 32.85
CA ARG A 479 -45.29 -6.49 31.74
C ARG A 479 -44.53 -6.60 30.41
N GLU A 480 -43.49 -5.79 30.23
CA GLU A 480 -42.58 -5.80 29.09
C GLU A 480 -41.63 -7.02 29.09
N GLU A 481 -41.20 -7.50 30.27
CA GLU A 481 -40.37 -8.71 30.39
C GLU A 481 -41.19 -9.98 30.11
N GLU A 482 -42.47 -10.00 30.50
CA GLU A 482 -43.37 -11.12 30.18
C GLU A 482 -43.70 -11.17 28.68
N GLU A 483 -43.88 -10.01 28.02
CA GLU A 483 -44.06 -9.93 26.57
C GLU A 483 -42.79 -10.33 25.80
N ALA A 484 -41.60 -9.90 26.25
CA ALA A 484 -40.33 -10.29 25.66
C ALA A 484 -40.09 -11.80 25.76
N ARG A 485 -40.50 -12.42 26.87
CA ARG A 485 -40.37 -13.86 27.09
C ARG A 485 -41.33 -14.67 26.21
N LYS A 486 -42.57 -14.20 26.02
CA LYS A 486 -43.53 -14.80 25.06
C LYS A 486 -43.03 -14.72 23.62
N LEU A 487 -42.44 -13.59 23.22
CA LEU A 487 -41.83 -13.43 21.90
C LEU A 487 -40.63 -14.37 21.68
N LEU A 488 -39.80 -14.57 22.70
CA LEU A 488 -38.68 -15.51 22.64
C LEU A 488 -39.16 -16.97 22.49
N GLU A 489 -40.20 -17.37 23.21
CA GLU A 489 -40.80 -18.70 23.09
C GLU A 489 -41.42 -18.92 21.69
N GLU A 490 -42.03 -17.87 21.10
CA GLU A 490 -42.59 -17.92 19.75
C GLU A 490 -41.51 -18.03 18.67
N ILE A 491 -40.39 -17.31 18.82
CA ILE A 491 -39.22 -17.43 17.93
C ILE A 491 -38.60 -18.83 18.00
N GLU A 492 -38.48 -19.42 19.20
CA GLU A 492 -37.99 -20.80 19.35
C GLU A 492 -38.94 -21.83 18.73
N LYS A 493 -40.25 -21.58 18.75
CA LYS A 493 -41.24 -22.44 18.11
C LYS A 493 -41.09 -22.38 16.58
N LEU A 494 -40.99 -21.18 16.02
CA LEU A 494 -40.79 -20.97 14.57
C LEU A 494 -39.48 -21.60 14.08
N ASN A 495 -38.39 -21.46 14.84
CA ASN A 495 -37.11 -22.08 14.47
C ASN A 495 -37.18 -23.63 14.43
N ARG A 496 -37.93 -24.25 15.35
CA ARG A 496 -38.17 -25.70 15.32
C ARG A 496 -39.00 -26.14 14.13
N GLU A 497 -40.02 -25.37 13.76
CA GLU A 497 -40.88 -25.63 12.61
C GLU A 497 -40.12 -25.50 11.29
N MET A 498 -39.25 -24.49 11.20
CA MET A 498 -38.38 -24.28 10.04
C MET A 498 -37.36 -25.42 9.87
N GLN A 499 -36.78 -25.93 10.97
CA GLN A 499 -35.91 -27.11 10.93
C GLN A 499 -36.65 -28.38 10.49
N PHE A 500 -37.90 -28.55 10.91
CA PHE A 500 -38.74 -29.66 10.49
C PHE A 500 -39.05 -29.62 8.99
N LEU A 501 -39.39 -28.45 8.45
CA LEU A 501 -39.64 -28.27 7.02
C LEU A 501 -38.38 -28.56 6.17
N ASP A 502 -37.21 -28.16 6.66
CA ASP A 502 -35.92 -28.38 6.00
C ASP A 502 -35.54 -29.88 5.95
N LEU A 503 -35.95 -30.65 6.96
CA LEU A 503 -35.83 -32.11 6.99
C LEU A 503 -36.82 -32.79 6.03
N GLU A 504 -38.06 -32.29 5.96
CA GLU A 504 -39.10 -32.83 5.08
C GLU A 504 -38.76 -32.57 3.59
N GLU A 505 -38.19 -31.41 3.27
CA GLU A 505 -37.71 -31.08 1.92
C GLU A 505 -36.59 -32.02 1.46
N LYS A 506 -35.63 -32.32 2.34
CA LYS A 506 -34.55 -33.30 2.10
C LYS A 506 -35.09 -34.71 1.87
N ARG A 507 -36.17 -35.08 2.57
CA ARG A 507 -36.83 -36.38 2.41
C ARG A 507 -37.55 -36.48 1.07
N LEU A 508 -38.25 -35.41 0.65
CA LEU A 508 -38.96 -35.35 -0.63
C LEU A 508 -38.00 -35.36 -1.83
N THR A 509 -36.83 -34.74 -1.71
CA THR A 509 -35.78 -34.78 -2.75
C THR A 509 -35.13 -36.15 -2.89
N GLN A 510 -34.98 -36.91 -1.82
CA GLN A 510 -34.51 -38.31 -1.87
C GLN A 510 -35.54 -39.30 -2.44
N THR A 511 -36.83 -38.99 -2.35
CA THR A 511 -37.90 -39.90 -2.82
C THR A 511 -38.16 -39.78 -4.33
N ARG A 512 -37.63 -38.74 -5.01
CA ARG A 512 -37.81 -38.53 -6.46
C ARG A 512 -36.84 -39.29 -7.37
N SER A 513 -35.90 -40.07 -6.82
CA SER A 513 -34.88 -40.80 -7.59
C SER A 513 -35.06 -42.32 -7.54
N PHE A 514 -36.22 -42.86 -7.94
CA PHE A 514 -36.37 -44.30 -8.24
C PHE A 514 -37.57 -44.56 -9.17
N GLN A 515 -37.30 -44.87 -10.45
CA GLN A 515 -38.08 -45.82 -11.28
C GLN A 515 -37.13 -46.52 -12.27
N PRO A 516 -37.22 -47.87 -12.47
CA PRO A 516 -36.34 -48.66 -13.34
C PRO A 516 -37.00 -49.05 -14.68
N ASP A 517 -36.21 -49.18 -15.76
CA ASP A 517 -36.05 -50.43 -16.56
C ASP A 517 -35.27 -50.23 -17.90
N HIS A 518 -34.54 -51.31 -18.25
CA HIS A 518 -33.54 -51.60 -19.32
C HIS A 518 -34.09 -51.67 -20.79
N PRO A 519 -33.33 -52.03 -21.88
CA PRO A 519 -31.98 -52.65 -22.00
C PRO A 519 -31.00 -52.18 -23.12
N VAL A 520 -29.78 -52.73 -23.05
CA VAL A 520 -28.58 -52.63 -23.94
C VAL A 520 -28.71 -53.61 -25.14
N PRO A 521 -28.03 -53.45 -26.32
CA PRO A 521 -26.63 -53.92 -26.57
C PRO A 521 -25.82 -52.93 -27.49
N ALA A 522 -24.50 -52.95 -27.73
CA ALA A 522 -23.49 -54.01 -27.82
C ALA A 522 -22.03 -53.46 -27.82
N ALA A 523 -21.10 -54.31 -27.35
CA ALA A 523 -19.69 -54.59 -27.70
C ALA A 523 -18.56 -53.51 -27.76
N PRO A 524 -17.29 -53.85 -27.38
CA PRO A 524 -16.18 -52.93 -27.15
C PRO A 524 -15.12 -52.89 -28.27
N VAL A 525 -14.41 -51.77 -28.40
CA VAL A 525 -13.16 -51.61 -29.19
C VAL A 525 -11.98 -51.40 -28.23
N PRO A 526 -10.80 -52.03 -28.41
CA PRO A 526 -9.71 -51.98 -27.44
C PRO A 526 -8.84 -50.73 -27.57
N LEU A 527 -8.36 -50.24 -26.42
CA LEU A 527 -7.33 -49.19 -26.27
C LEU A 527 -5.94 -49.72 -26.68
N PRO A 528 -5.09 -48.92 -27.34
CA PRO A 528 -3.68 -49.22 -27.44
C PRO A 528 -2.91 -48.78 -26.19
N SER A 529 -1.98 -49.66 -25.82
CA SER A 529 -1.02 -49.61 -24.71
C SER A 529 -0.09 -48.40 -24.71
N THR A 530 0.15 -47.86 -23.52
CA THR A 530 1.22 -46.93 -23.16
C THR A 530 2.62 -47.51 -23.40
N PRO A 531 3.59 -46.76 -23.95
CA PRO A 531 4.99 -47.14 -23.89
C PRO A 531 5.67 -46.63 -22.61
N SER A 532 6.51 -47.48 -22.03
CA SER A 532 7.43 -47.24 -20.92
C SER A 532 8.57 -46.25 -21.31
N PRO A 533 9.25 -45.63 -20.33
CA PRO A 533 10.07 -44.45 -20.57
C PRO A 533 11.51 -44.80 -21.00
N GLU A 534 12.03 -44.06 -21.99
CA GLU A 534 13.47 -44.01 -22.28
C GLU A 534 14.19 -42.93 -21.44
N PRO A 535 15.48 -43.13 -21.12
CA PRO A 535 16.21 -42.31 -20.16
C PRO A 535 16.92 -41.11 -20.82
N ASN A 536 17.25 -40.11 -19.99
CA ASN A 536 18.10 -38.95 -20.25
C ASN A 536 17.51 -37.82 -21.11
N SER A 537 16.68 -36.98 -20.50
CA SER A 537 16.77 -35.54 -20.76
C SER A 537 17.52 -34.88 -19.60
N LYS A 538 18.55 -34.09 -19.92
CA LYS A 538 19.22 -33.23 -18.95
C LYS A 538 18.16 -32.36 -18.29
N ALA A 539 18.01 -32.46 -16.97
CA ALA A 539 17.12 -31.58 -16.22
C ALA A 539 17.60 -30.12 -16.44
N THR A 540 16.86 -29.37 -17.25
CA THR A 540 17.04 -27.92 -17.37
C THR A 540 16.80 -27.29 -16.01
N SER A 541 17.74 -26.44 -15.57
CA SER A 541 17.65 -25.80 -14.26
C SER A 541 16.39 -24.92 -14.19
N PRO A 542 15.83 -24.69 -12.99
CA PRO A 542 14.70 -23.77 -12.81
C PRO A 542 14.97 -22.38 -13.43
N LYS A 543 16.24 -21.92 -13.38
CA LYS A 543 16.70 -20.71 -14.07
C LYS A 543 16.47 -20.81 -15.59
N GLN A 544 16.95 -21.86 -16.25
CA GLN A 544 16.80 -22.03 -17.71
C GLN A 544 15.33 -22.14 -18.16
N LYS A 545 14.50 -22.89 -17.44
CA LYS A 545 13.04 -22.97 -17.74
C LYS A 545 12.37 -21.61 -17.61
N PHE A 546 12.76 -20.84 -16.60
CA PHE A 546 12.28 -19.47 -16.42
C PHE A 546 12.64 -18.57 -17.61
N PHE A 547 13.84 -18.73 -18.19
CA PHE A 547 14.28 -17.95 -19.35
C PHE A 547 13.57 -18.30 -20.65
N GLU A 548 13.41 -19.58 -20.96
CA GLU A 548 12.71 -20.03 -22.17
C GLU A 548 11.25 -19.53 -22.18
N GLU A 549 10.58 -19.58 -21.04
CA GLU A 549 9.22 -19.07 -20.89
C GLU A 549 9.17 -17.53 -21.01
N PHE A 550 10.18 -16.81 -20.49
CA PHE A 550 10.24 -15.35 -20.58
C PHE A 550 10.44 -14.87 -22.02
N GLU A 551 11.41 -15.45 -22.73
CA GLU A 551 11.69 -15.09 -24.12
C GLU A 551 10.53 -15.42 -25.05
N ASN A 552 9.78 -16.50 -24.79
CA ASN A 552 8.56 -16.80 -25.54
C ASN A 552 7.49 -15.71 -25.35
N ILE A 553 7.26 -15.25 -24.11
CA ILE A 553 6.30 -14.17 -23.83
C ILE A 553 6.77 -12.86 -24.44
N ARG A 554 8.07 -12.55 -24.38
CA ARG A 554 8.64 -11.36 -24.99
C ARG A 554 8.46 -11.35 -26.51
N LYS A 555 8.71 -12.49 -27.18
CA LYS A 555 8.49 -12.65 -28.62
C LYS A 555 7.02 -12.53 -28.99
N GLN A 556 6.12 -13.08 -28.17
CA GLN A 556 4.67 -12.92 -28.36
C GLN A 556 4.23 -11.45 -28.26
N LEU A 557 4.76 -10.71 -27.27
CA LEU A 557 4.48 -9.27 -27.11
C LEU A 557 5.08 -8.43 -28.24
N ALA A 558 6.28 -8.77 -28.73
CA ALA A 558 6.92 -8.08 -29.85
C ALA A 558 6.20 -8.31 -31.19
N ASN A 559 5.43 -9.40 -31.30
CA ASN A 559 4.62 -9.75 -32.47
C ASN A 559 3.18 -9.21 -32.41
N LEU A 560 2.82 -8.42 -31.39
CA LEU A 560 1.57 -7.67 -31.39
C LEU A 560 1.67 -6.60 -32.51
N PRO A 561 0.67 -6.51 -33.40
CA PRO A 561 0.76 -5.66 -34.57
C PRO A 561 0.86 -4.19 -34.18
N SER A 562 1.98 -3.54 -34.51
CA SER A 562 2.06 -2.09 -34.61
C SER A 562 1.26 -1.67 -35.84
N THR A 563 0.10 -1.05 -35.63
CA THR A 563 -0.68 -0.51 -36.75
C THR A 563 -0.05 0.81 -37.18
N PRO A 564 0.16 1.07 -38.48
CA PRO A 564 0.57 2.39 -38.96
C PRO A 564 -0.54 3.41 -38.64
N LEU A 565 -0.14 4.64 -38.32
CA LEU A 565 -1.06 5.77 -38.11
C LEU A 565 -2.07 5.87 -39.28
N PRO A 566 -3.37 6.02 -39.02
CA PRO A 566 -4.32 6.36 -40.07
C PRO A 566 -4.07 7.82 -40.53
N PRO A 567 -4.13 8.11 -41.84
CA PRO A 567 -4.16 9.48 -42.30
C PRO A 567 -5.44 10.15 -41.79
N THR A 568 -5.30 11.43 -41.45
CA THR A 568 -6.39 12.31 -41.05
C THR A 568 -7.31 12.54 -42.24
N GLU A 569 -8.58 12.14 -42.12
CA GLU A 569 -9.64 12.60 -43.02
C GLU A 569 -10.71 13.34 -42.23
N SER A 570 -10.87 14.61 -42.56
CA SER A 570 -12.03 15.46 -42.24
C SER A 570 -12.74 15.79 -43.55
N ALA A 571 -14.03 15.42 -43.61
CA ALA A 571 -15.11 15.96 -44.44
C ALA A 571 -14.94 16.03 -45.99
N GLU A 572 -15.92 15.45 -46.70
CA GLU A 572 -16.17 15.64 -48.14
C GLU A 572 -16.26 17.13 -48.53
N PRO A 573 -15.91 17.48 -49.78
CA PRO A 573 -16.98 17.69 -50.75
C PRO A 573 -16.65 17.30 -52.21
N ASP A 574 -17.70 16.78 -52.85
CA ASP A 574 -18.21 16.99 -54.21
C ASP A 574 -17.31 17.26 -55.43
N ASN A 575 -17.75 16.67 -56.53
CA ASN A 575 -17.08 16.44 -57.80
C ASN A 575 -16.80 17.70 -58.65
N ASN A 576 -15.83 17.51 -59.55
CA ASN A 576 -15.49 18.30 -60.75
C ASN A 576 -14.51 19.47 -60.57
N LEU A 577 -13.22 19.19 -60.73
CA LEU A 577 -12.19 20.17 -61.11
C LEU A 577 -11.02 19.48 -61.82
N ARG A 578 -11.26 18.94 -63.03
CA ARG A 578 -10.19 18.51 -63.97
C ARG A 578 -9.69 19.65 -64.88
N ASP A 579 -10.16 20.89 -64.70
CA ASP A 579 -9.85 22.02 -65.60
C ASP A 579 -9.04 23.17 -65.00
N LEU A 580 -8.37 23.02 -63.84
CA LEU A 580 -7.60 24.13 -63.23
C LEU A 580 -6.17 23.76 -62.78
N VAL A 581 -5.50 22.85 -63.50
CA VAL A 581 -4.04 22.67 -63.39
C VAL A 581 -3.32 23.43 -64.49
N LYS A 582 -3.35 24.77 -64.46
CA LYS A 582 -2.31 25.64 -65.02
C LYS A 582 -2.19 26.88 -64.13
N THR A 583 -0.94 27.23 -63.80
CA THR A 583 -0.44 28.41 -63.07
C THR A 583 -0.50 28.41 -61.53
N VAL A 584 0.45 27.71 -60.88
CA VAL A 584 1.05 28.12 -59.58
C VAL A 584 2.53 27.67 -59.58
N PRO A 585 3.52 28.53 -59.24
CA PRO A 585 4.94 28.20 -59.36
C PRO A 585 5.44 27.31 -58.21
N PRO A 586 6.56 26.58 -58.39
CA PRO A 586 7.13 25.77 -57.32
C PRO A 586 7.63 26.63 -56.15
N ARG A 587 7.48 26.11 -54.93
CA ARG A 587 7.94 26.76 -53.67
C ARG A 587 9.47 26.90 -53.66
N PRO A 588 10.02 27.99 -53.07
CA PRO A 588 11.45 28.23 -53.10
C PRO A 588 12.21 27.35 -52.11
N ASP A 589 13.47 27.10 -52.49
CA ASP A 589 14.46 26.31 -51.76
C ASP A 589 14.79 26.93 -50.38
N VAL A 590 14.88 26.07 -49.37
CA VAL A 590 15.06 26.42 -47.95
C VAL A 590 16.44 27.04 -47.70
N GLU A 591 17.43 26.79 -48.57
CA GLU A 591 18.76 27.41 -48.47
C GLU A 591 18.77 28.91 -48.84
N ALA A 592 17.77 29.43 -49.56
CA ALA A 592 17.68 30.84 -49.90
C ALA A 592 17.13 31.72 -48.74
N ILE A 593 16.44 31.12 -47.77
CA ILE A 593 15.83 31.83 -46.64
C ILE A 593 16.86 32.13 -45.52
N LEU A 594 18.00 31.43 -45.51
CA LEU A 594 19.00 31.55 -44.44
C LEU A 594 20.07 32.63 -44.69
N LYS A 595 19.95 33.47 -45.73
CA LYS A 595 20.99 34.46 -46.11
C LYS A 595 20.58 35.95 -46.07
N GLN A 596 19.43 36.32 -45.53
CA GLN A 596 19.00 37.71 -45.30
C GLN A 596 18.22 37.72 -43.97
N GLU A 597 18.33 38.63 -42.99
CA GLU A 597 18.92 39.95 -42.87
C GLU A 597 19.04 40.33 -41.38
N GLU A 598 19.65 41.48 -41.12
CA GLU A 598 20.16 42.03 -39.87
C GLU A 598 19.11 42.52 -38.82
N LYS A 599 19.58 42.76 -37.59
CA LYS A 599 18.83 43.28 -36.41
C LYS A 599 18.15 44.65 -36.64
N PRO A 600 17.23 45.06 -35.75
CA PRO A 600 17.66 46.06 -34.76
C PRO A 600 17.15 45.85 -33.32
N ARG A 601 17.94 46.41 -32.38
CA ARG A 601 17.66 46.57 -30.94
C ARG A 601 16.63 47.68 -30.69
N ILE A 602 15.69 47.50 -29.75
CA ILE A 602 15.00 48.62 -29.08
C ILE A 602 14.93 48.37 -27.55
N ARG A 603 15.13 49.47 -26.81
CA ARG A 603 15.29 49.64 -25.35
C ARG A 603 13.96 49.69 -24.57
N ALA A 604 14.10 49.53 -23.25
CA ALA A 604 13.12 49.50 -22.15
C ALA A 604 12.22 50.76 -21.97
N HIS A 605 11.09 50.60 -21.25
CA HIS A 605 10.55 51.60 -20.29
C HIS A 605 9.58 50.98 -19.25
N TYR A 606 9.72 51.44 -17.99
CA TYR A 606 8.87 51.20 -16.81
C TYR A 606 7.57 52.02 -16.83
N ALA A 607 6.49 51.56 -16.18
CA ALA A 607 5.56 52.40 -15.39
C ALA A 607 4.61 51.60 -14.47
N ARG A 608 4.46 52.09 -13.23
CA ARG A 608 3.42 51.77 -12.22
C ARG A 608 2.14 52.57 -12.50
N SER A 609 0.98 52.08 -12.05
CA SER A 609 -0.15 52.94 -11.62
C SER A 609 -1.16 52.19 -10.73
N ASP A 610 -1.53 52.87 -9.64
CA ASP A 610 -2.50 52.54 -8.57
C ASP A 610 -3.98 52.38 -9.02
N PRO A 611 -4.85 51.78 -8.17
CA PRO A 611 -6.30 51.86 -8.28
C PRO A 611 -6.92 52.85 -7.26
N LYS A 612 -7.87 53.68 -7.72
CA LYS A 612 -8.80 54.47 -6.88
C LYS A 612 -10.21 54.41 -7.49
N GLU A 613 -11.19 53.86 -6.74
CA GLU A 613 -12.30 54.55 -6.02
C GLU A 613 -13.58 54.59 -6.88
N THR A 614 -14.85 54.44 -6.45
CA THR A 614 -15.60 54.25 -5.16
C THR A 614 -17.10 53.96 -5.58
N PRO A 615 -18.18 54.22 -4.80
CA PRO A 615 -18.72 53.42 -3.69
C PRO A 615 -20.27 53.18 -3.76
N ILE A 616 -20.83 52.31 -2.91
CA ILE A 616 -22.23 52.44 -2.44
C ILE A 616 -22.32 52.17 -0.93
N ASN A 617 -22.87 53.15 -0.21
CA ASN A 617 -23.19 53.20 1.22
C ASN A 617 -24.38 52.31 1.60
N ARG A 618 -24.36 51.78 2.83
CA ARG A 618 -25.49 51.89 3.78
C ARG A 618 -25.04 51.67 5.24
N THR A 619 -25.69 52.43 6.11
CA THR A 619 -25.29 52.95 7.42
C THR A 619 -25.74 52.12 8.65
N PHE A 620 -24.88 52.10 9.67
CA PHE A 620 -25.07 52.12 11.15
C PHE A 620 -26.32 51.51 11.84
N ARG A 621 -26.05 50.68 12.88
CA ARG A 621 -26.56 50.88 14.25
C ARG A 621 -25.66 50.20 15.30
N LEU A 622 -25.24 50.99 16.29
CA LEU A 622 -24.58 50.60 17.54
C LEU A 622 -25.64 50.27 18.60
N ALA A 623 -25.36 49.28 19.46
CA ALA A 623 -25.89 49.21 20.82
C ALA A 623 -24.82 48.56 21.73
N HIS A 624 -24.39 49.29 22.75
CA HIS A 624 -23.53 48.87 23.85
C HIS A 624 -24.37 48.23 24.97
N SER A 625 -23.80 47.24 25.69
CA SER A 625 -23.91 47.12 27.14
C SER A 625 -22.89 46.09 27.69
N ASP A 626 -21.93 46.61 28.46
CA ASP A 626 -21.41 46.16 29.77
C ASP A 626 -21.06 44.69 30.07
N GLY A 627 -19.87 44.50 30.67
CA GLY A 627 -19.58 43.31 31.50
C GLY A 627 -18.13 42.80 31.50
N GLU A 628 -17.25 43.52 32.21
CA GLU A 628 -16.04 43.09 32.96
C GLU A 628 -15.19 41.87 32.52
N LEU A 629 -13.90 42.13 32.27
CA LEU A 629 -12.80 41.14 32.30
C LEU A 629 -11.58 41.76 33.04
N PRO A 630 -11.10 41.18 34.16
CA PRO A 630 -9.95 41.74 34.88
C PRO A 630 -8.57 41.25 34.38
N SER A 631 -7.73 42.24 34.06
CA SER A 631 -6.33 42.43 34.49
C SER A 631 -5.26 41.31 34.41
N LYS A 632 -4.21 41.59 33.62
CA LYS A 632 -2.81 41.87 34.07
C LYS A 632 -1.94 42.28 32.87
N VAL A 633 -1.75 43.59 32.63
CA VAL A 633 -0.54 44.41 32.96
C VAL A 633 0.71 43.97 32.17
N ARG A 634 0.97 44.62 31.02
CA ARG A 634 1.91 45.75 30.73
C ARG A 634 3.38 45.32 30.55
N ARG A 635 3.99 45.51 29.36
CA ARG A 635 4.62 46.73 28.77
C ARG A 635 6.09 46.82 29.22
N VAL A 636 7.12 46.94 28.37
CA VAL A 636 7.66 48.12 27.63
C VAL A 636 8.93 47.58 26.92
N LEU A 637 9.04 47.56 25.58
CA LEU A 637 9.52 48.59 24.63
C LEU A 637 11.05 48.87 24.63
N LEU A 638 11.62 48.75 23.41
CA LEU A 638 12.68 49.57 22.77
C LEU A 638 14.10 49.39 23.36
N LYS A 639 15.22 49.31 22.64
CA LYS A 639 15.78 49.87 21.39
C LYS A 639 17.16 49.15 21.24
N ASP A 640 17.83 48.93 20.11
CA ASP A 640 18.43 49.87 19.17
C ASP A 640 19.06 49.09 17.99
N GLN A 641 19.20 49.79 16.87
CA GLN A 641 20.02 49.44 15.71
C GLN A 641 21.51 49.66 16.01
N ALA A 642 22.38 48.79 15.48
CA ALA A 642 23.73 49.19 15.07
C ALA A 642 24.25 48.23 13.99
N GLU A 643 24.90 48.83 12.99
CA GLU A 643 25.43 48.26 11.76
C GLU A 643 26.97 48.20 11.86
N VAL A 644 27.61 47.36 11.02
CA VAL A 644 29.08 47.29 10.71
C VAL A 644 29.94 46.58 11.80
N ASP A 645 30.84 45.61 11.55
CA ASP A 645 31.95 45.57 10.58
C ASP A 645 32.49 44.14 10.32
N VAL A 646 33.20 44.02 9.19
CA VAL A 646 33.84 42.86 8.59
C VAL A 646 35.28 42.70 9.11
N ARG A 647 35.74 41.44 9.22
CA ARG A 647 37.12 40.90 9.06
C ARG A 647 37.73 40.24 10.30
N LYS A 648 38.45 39.15 9.96
CA LYS A 648 39.45 38.35 10.70
C LYS A 648 38.88 37.19 11.52
N LEU A 649 39.05 35.97 10.99
CA LEU A 649 40.09 35.04 11.45
C LEU A 649 40.19 33.84 10.48
N GLN A 650 41.41 33.60 10.01
CA GLN A 650 41.83 32.46 9.19
C GLN A 650 42.42 31.34 10.08
N PRO A 651 42.70 30.13 9.53
CA PRO A 651 42.54 28.86 10.21
C PRO A 651 43.82 28.28 10.84
N LEU A 652 43.65 27.37 11.81
CA LEU A 652 44.71 26.57 12.40
C LEU A 652 44.98 25.30 11.56
N LYS A 653 46.23 25.19 11.10
CA LYS A 653 46.89 24.00 10.53
C LYS A 653 47.33 23.04 11.63
N ILE A 654 47.12 21.73 11.48
CA ILE A 654 47.96 20.66 12.07
C ILE A 654 47.99 19.49 11.05
N ARG A 655 49.02 19.45 10.20
CA ARG A 655 50.22 18.57 10.21
C ARG A 655 49.98 17.12 9.77
N LYS A 656 50.58 16.80 8.61
CA LYS A 656 50.84 15.48 8.03
C LYS A 656 51.88 14.71 8.85
N HIS A 657 51.71 13.39 8.95
CA HIS A 657 52.81 12.45 9.10
C HIS A 657 52.77 11.46 7.93
N GLN A 658 53.87 11.45 7.18
CA GLN A 658 54.25 10.40 6.24
C GLN A 658 55.08 9.38 7.00
N ALA A 659 54.87 8.09 6.73
CA ALA A 659 55.88 7.06 6.86
C ALA A 659 55.80 6.18 5.61
N LYS A 660 56.95 5.99 4.96
CA LYS A 660 57.22 5.08 3.85
C LYS A 660 57.53 3.69 4.41
N ALA A 661 57.13 2.64 3.69
CA ALA A 661 57.92 1.43 3.46
C ALA A 661 57.39 0.70 2.20
N GLU A 662 58.32 0.21 1.39
CA GLU A 662 58.17 -0.46 0.09
C GLU A 662 57.97 -1.98 0.25
N ASP A 663 57.43 -2.58 -0.83
CA ASP A 663 57.54 -3.95 -1.38
C ASP A 663 57.29 -5.20 -0.52
N ASP A 664 56.26 -5.99 -0.88
CA ASP A 664 56.40 -7.39 -1.34
C ASP A 664 55.05 -8.00 -1.80
N GLU A 665 55.16 -8.98 -2.69
CA GLU A 665 54.14 -9.69 -3.48
C GLU A 665 53.21 -10.64 -2.67
N ASP A 666 52.10 -11.00 -3.32
CA ASP A 666 51.25 -12.20 -3.13
C ASP A 666 50.72 -12.56 -1.73
N GLU A 667 49.39 -12.36 -1.54
CA GLU A 667 48.42 -13.37 -1.04
C GLU A 667 47.07 -12.68 -0.67
N GLU A 668 45.94 -13.32 -1.02
CA GLU A 668 44.59 -12.91 -0.57
C GLU A 668 44.49 -12.74 0.96
N PRO A 669 43.58 -11.88 1.46
CA PRO A 669 42.67 -12.45 2.46
C PRO A 669 41.23 -11.89 2.42
N ARG A 670 40.30 -12.81 2.11
CA ARG A 670 38.93 -12.82 2.63
C ARG A 670 38.94 -12.89 4.17
N SER A 671 39.03 -11.77 4.90
CA SER A 671 38.62 -11.76 6.33
C SER A 671 38.36 -10.41 7.01
N TYR A 672 38.57 -9.24 6.38
CA TYR A 672 38.54 -7.96 7.13
C TYR A 672 37.18 -7.25 7.26
N LEU A 673 36.08 -7.77 6.71
CA LEU A 673 34.74 -7.13 6.83
C LEU A 673 33.91 -7.52 8.05
N ARG A 674 34.42 -8.36 8.97
CA ARG A 674 33.66 -8.78 10.17
C ARG A 674 33.94 -8.00 11.46
N LYS A 675 34.98 -7.15 11.51
CA LYS A 675 35.35 -6.44 12.75
C LYS A 675 34.90 -4.97 12.84
N ALA A 676 34.38 -4.39 11.76
CA ALA A 676 33.83 -3.02 11.79
C ALA A 676 32.39 -2.94 12.34
N TYR A 677 31.70 -4.07 12.54
CA TYR A 677 30.28 -4.11 12.94
C TYR A 677 30.01 -4.18 14.47
N SER A 678 31.05 -4.11 15.31
CA SER A 678 30.88 -4.18 16.78
C SER A 678 31.07 -2.86 17.54
N ASN A 679 31.61 -1.80 16.91
CA ASN A 679 31.98 -0.57 17.63
C ASN A 679 31.23 0.70 17.20
N ALA A 680 30.13 0.56 16.47
CA ALA A 680 29.21 1.67 16.20
C ALA A 680 27.76 1.21 16.36
N LYS A 681 27.35 1.02 17.62
CA LYS A 681 25.94 0.87 18.00
C LYS A 681 25.65 1.71 19.23
#